data_AF-N1JIA2-F1
#
_entry.id   AF-N1JIA2-F1
#
_cell.length_a   1.000
_cell.length_b   1.000
_cell.length_c   1.000
_cell.angle_alpha   90.00
_cell.angle_beta   90.00
_cell.angle_gamma   90.00
#
_symmetry.space_group_name_H-M   'P 1'
#
loop_
_entity.id
_entity.type
_entity.pdbx_description
1 polymer ?
#
loop_
_entity_poly.entity_id
_entity_poly.type
_entity_poly.pdbx_seq_one_letter_code
_entity_poly.pdbx_strand_id
1 'polypeptide(L)'
;MRLIPGFISIAIFLLPTVTAIFADNAYDTDYHHELIGLPQPETTFFYRPRKNDKASLLYTVTDLGILGAINPSTGKLLWRQVLGERNATKILRGSESASIIFSAVGSEVSGWDAVSGMLQWSIEFPGNVKDLETIDTIGDESLIGNILVLYEEDGIGVVRMLKSDTGDLIWELKDKDGGIPWKLSKNLNNFFLISLLDIKDSYNIRTVVINSKKGDITHEYTIASKADIHTSDDILFAGKNSASPVLAWIDNAKKNLIINVIAQTGALRDTLPIREFDSLESISIYAPNLFQSRPHFLVNMQSKNSDKARVYHIDLKDGKIDRAYDFPESYGRGTISISCHDTNVYFTKITKDEIISVSSISPSILARWPVNIENSGEVLHAASEVVRRSENSYAIRAAALTTSETLVMIRNGEQIWARQEGLSGAIAAEWVDIPQTENLAATLHAEAHSNPLTAYIHRVNRHFHDLYYLPGYLKNLPERVFSSIFQTQVTKKTNLLIRDSFGFNKLVIVATWRGSLYALNSGNRGIVVWLVKIAKTPISKGWNVKSLWADNNAGVVSIIGSDDSFTSLNASTGDVIERTEPQPSSYMRRRAVVKSSTGRLILNMDETGIPQAITSNHTLAGPIVTRGKHGEVQGVRFDGLNNNSPIVSWTFQPNFGEEIINVVSRPSHDPVASIGKVLGDRNVLYKYLNPNIILVTSVSNKTSTAYFYLLDSISGDILHSSSHERVDIGQPIPSLLTENWFVYSLWSDIVSDENGLPSSKGYQIVVSELFETARPNDRGPLDSTKQFSSLEPSDQANEELALPHVVTKAFLIPEPISHMIVSQTRQGITSRQLICTLPHSNSIIGIPRTILEPRRPVGRTPTPLEAEEGLSQYQPTIDFHPQMVITHEREVMGIQNVITSPSVLESTSLIFAYGLDIFGTRVTPSQAFDILGKDFNKISLLATIIALAAGVAVLAPMVKRKQINGSWMNT
;
A
#
# COMPACT_ATOMS: atom_id res chain seq x y z
N MET A 1 -38.46 -63.06 11.62
CA MET A 1 -37.57 -62.35 10.69
C MET A 1 -37.07 -61.08 11.36
N ARG A 2 -35.84 -61.11 11.88
CA ARG A 2 -35.15 -59.98 12.50
C ARG A 2 -33.97 -59.59 11.61
N LEU A 3 -34.18 -58.57 10.79
CA LEU A 3 -33.19 -57.71 10.15
C LEU A 3 -33.88 -56.32 10.12
N ILE A 4 -33.13 -55.22 10.03
CA ILE A 4 -33.56 -53.80 10.09
C ILE A 4 -33.35 -53.15 11.48
N PRO A 5 -32.12 -53.22 12.02
CA PRO A 5 -31.47 -51.95 12.41
C PRO A 5 -30.12 -51.72 11.71
N GLY A 6 -29.41 -52.81 11.35
CA GLY A 6 -28.08 -52.72 10.73
C GLY A 6 -28.05 -52.10 9.33
N PHE A 7 -29.14 -52.27 8.56
CA PHE A 7 -29.23 -51.70 7.21
C PHE A 7 -29.44 -50.18 7.20
N ILE A 8 -30.07 -49.63 8.26
CA ILE A 8 -30.28 -48.18 8.39
C ILE A 8 -28.97 -47.49 8.81
N SER A 9 -28.17 -48.11 9.69
CA SER A 9 -26.83 -47.57 10.02
C SER A 9 -25.86 -47.61 8.83
N ILE A 10 -25.90 -48.64 7.98
CA ILE A 10 -25.05 -48.70 6.77
C ILE A 10 -25.50 -47.68 5.72
N ALA A 11 -26.82 -47.44 5.57
CA ALA A 11 -27.34 -46.40 4.69
C ALA A 11 -26.96 -44.98 5.15
N ILE A 12 -26.87 -44.72 6.46
CA ILE A 12 -26.43 -43.42 6.99
C ILE A 12 -24.91 -43.20 6.77
N PHE A 13 -24.09 -44.26 6.76
CA PHE A 13 -22.67 -44.17 6.42
C PHE A 13 -22.40 -44.05 4.91
N LEU A 14 -23.40 -44.32 4.05
CA LEU A 14 -23.34 -44.16 2.60
C LEU A 14 -23.96 -42.84 2.11
N LEU A 15 -24.51 -42.01 3.01
CA LEU A 15 -24.87 -40.64 2.67
C LEU A 15 -23.58 -39.84 2.47
N PRO A 16 -23.32 -39.25 1.29
CA PRO A 16 -22.20 -38.34 1.15
C PRO A 16 -22.43 -37.20 2.14
N THR A 17 -21.51 -37.04 3.10
CA THR A 17 -21.43 -35.80 3.85
C THR A 17 -21.20 -34.70 2.83
N VAL A 18 -22.23 -33.87 2.62
CA VAL A 18 -22.07 -32.61 1.89
C VAL A 18 -21.24 -31.70 2.80
N THR A 19 -19.93 -31.93 2.81
CA THR A 19 -18.97 -30.88 3.14
C THR A 19 -19.12 -29.87 2.03
N ALA A 20 -19.50 -28.64 2.36
CA ALA A 20 -19.53 -27.55 1.40
C ALA A 20 -18.20 -27.55 0.63
N ILE A 21 -18.29 -27.80 -0.67
CA ILE A 21 -17.16 -27.77 -1.61
C ILE A 21 -16.96 -26.28 -1.93
N PHE A 22 -15.75 -25.77 -1.75
CA PHE A 22 -15.31 -24.38 -1.94
C PHE A 22 -15.24 -23.49 -0.69
N ALA A 23 -14.25 -23.78 0.16
CA ALA A 23 -13.52 -22.79 0.97
C ALA A 23 -12.02 -22.95 0.67
N ASP A 24 -11.65 -22.89 -0.61
CA ASP A 24 -10.41 -23.48 -1.09
C ASP A 24 -9.38 -22.37 -1.34
N ASN A 25 -8.39 -22.26 -0.44
CA ASN A 25 -7.22 -21.37 -0.46
C ASN A 25 -7.41 -19.88 -0.09
N ALA A 26 -8.63 -19.36 0.04
CA ALA A 26 -8.82 -18.01 0.58
C ALA A 26 -8.23 -17.89 2.00
N TYR A 27 -7.50 -16.81 2.28
CA TYR A 27 -6.76 -16.53 3.53
C TYR A 27 -5.56 -17.44 3.83
N ASP A 28 -5.28 -18.44 2.99
CA ASP A 28 -4.16 -19.36 3.15
C ASP A 28 -2.90 -18.86 2.43
N THR A 29 -3.06 -18.45 1.17
CA THR A 29 -1.96 -18.07 0.28
C THR A 29 -1.79 -16.57 0.13
N ASP A 30 -2.85 -15.83 0.35
CA ASP A 30 -2.91 -14.38 0.23
C ASP A 30 -2.64 -13.69 1.57
N TYR A 31 -2.20 -12.45 1.49
CA TYR A 31 -1.98 -11.60 2.64
C TYR A 31 -2.32 -10.15 2.29
N HIS A 32 -2.73 -9.40 3.30
CA HIS A 32 -3.14 -8.01 3.16
C HIS A 32 -2.71 -7.25 4.40
N HIS A 33 -1.99 -6.16 4.16
CA HIS A 33 -1.76 -5.13 5.15
C HIS A 33 -2.79 -4.03 4.91
N GLU A 34 -3.83 -4.01 5.75
CA GLU A 34 -4.85 -2.97 5.83
C GLU A 34 -4.28 -1.74 6.52
N LEU A 35 -3.83 -0.73 5.79
CA LEU A 35 -3.05 0.38 6.35
C LEU A 35 -3.86 1.67 6.41
N ILE A 36 -3.53 2.56 7.35
CA ILE A 36 -4.21 3.85 7.48
C ILE A 36 -3.26 5.02 7.31
N GLY A 37 -1.95 4.86 7.51
CA GLY A 37 -1.04 6.01 7.58
C GLY A 37 -0.39 6.17 8.93
N LEU A 38 0.53 7.13 9.04
CA LEU A 38 1.17 7.46 10.30
C LEU A 38 0.21 8.26 11.17
N PRO A 39 -0.16 7.75 12.37
CA PRO A 39 -1.02 8.47 13.30
C PRO A 39 -0.40 9.81 13.72
N GLN A 40 -1.22 10.87 13.75
CA GLN A 40 -0.76 12.19 14.17
C GLN A 40 -1.00 12.41 15.67
N PRO A 41 -0.10 13.12 16.38
CA PRO A 41 -0.19 13.27 17.84
C PRO A 41 -1.47 13.98 18.29
N GLU A 42 -1.94 15.00 17.56
CA GLU A 42 -3.12 15.78 17.94
C GLU A 42 -4.46 15.10 17.64
N THR A 43 -4.47 14.06 16.80
CA THR A 43 -5.68 13.38 16.33
C THR A 43 -5.79 11.95 16.85
N THR A 44 -4.78 11.44 17.57
CA THR A 44 -4.74 10.06 18.05
C THR A 44 -5.15 9.98 19.51
N PHE A 45 -6.25 9.28 19.80
CA PHE A 45 -6.74 9.13 21.17
C PHE A 45 -7.55 7.84 21.37
N PHE A 46 -7.64 7.40 22.62
CA PHE A 46 -8.57 6.36 23.02
C PHE A 46 -9.93 6.99 23.33
N TYR A 47 -10.99 6.41 22.78
CA TYR A 47 -12.35 6.92 22.99
C TYR A 47 -13.35 5.77 23.12
N ARG A 48 -14.35 5.95 23.98
CA ARG A 48 -15.41 4.97 24.21
C ARG A 48 -16.58 5.31 23.29
N PRO A 49 -16.84 4.51 22.25
CA PRO A 49 -17.87 4.85 21.26
C PRO A 49 -19.27 4.91 21.85
N ARG A 50 -19.53 4.20 22.95
CA ARG A 50 -20.78 4.29 23.71
C ARG A 50 -20.46 4.52 25.17
N LYS A 51 -21.24 5.38 25.83
CA LYS A 51 -21.07 5.71 27.25
C LYS A 51 -21.12 4.49 28.18
N ASN A 52 -21.91 3.47 27.82
CA ASN A 52 -22.06 2.23 28.59
C ASN A 52 -20.99 1.17 28.25
N ASP A 53 -20.23 1.36 27.17
CA ASP A 53 -19.20 0.40 26.79
C ASP A 53 -17.98 0.54 27.70
N LYS A 54 -17.49 -0.60 28.17
CA LYS A 54 -16.24 -0.66 28.94
C LYS A 54 -14.99 -0.62 28.05
N ALA A 55 -15.14 -0.85 26.75
CA ALA A 55 -14.05 -0.95 25.80
C ALA A 55 -13.89 0.36 25.03
N SER A 56 -12.70 0.94 25.09
CA SER A 56 -12.24 2.02 24.22
C SER A 56 -11.76 1.45 22.88
N LEU A 57 -11.91 2.25 21.83
CA LEU A 57 -11.28 2.06 20.52
C LEU A 57 -10.19 3.13 20.34
N LEU A 58 -9.20 2.82 19.51
CA LEU A 58 -8.15 3.76 19.14
C LEU A 58 -8.55 4.46 17.84
N TYR A 59 -8.71 5.78 17.89
CA TYR A 59 -9.02 6.58 16.72
C TYR A 59 -7.83 7.43 16.34
N THR A 60 -7.67 7.67 15.04
CA THR A 60 -6.67 8.59 14.53
C THR A 60 -7.07 9.13 13.16
N VAL A 61 -6.65 10.36 12.88
CA VAL A 61 -6.51 10.84 11.50
C VAL A 61 -5.04 10.86 11.16
N THR A 62 -4.66 10.16 10.10
CA THR A 62 -3.27 9.96 9.72
C THR A 62 -2.72 11.07 8.85
N ASP A 63 -1.40 11.05 8.61
CA ASP A 63 -0.73 11.93 7.64
C ASP A 63 -1.33 11.85 6.24
N LEU A 64 -1.87 10.70 5.84
CA LEU A 64 -2.52 10.50 4.54
C LEU A 64 -3.95 11.03 4.47
N GLY A 65 -4.50 11.57 5.57
CA GLY A 65 -5.89 12.03 5.62
C GLY A 65 -6.87 10.90 5.85
N ILE A 66 -6.46 9.78 6.43
CA ILE A 66 -7.38 8.65 6.65
C ILE A 66 -7.81 8.66 8.10
N LEU A 67 -9.11 8.73 8.32
CA LEU A 67 -9.73 8.48 9.62
C LEU A 67 -9.88 6.98 9.81
N GLY A 68 -9.36 6.43 10.90
CA GLY A 68 -9.45 5.00 11.18
C GLY A 68 -9.79 4.70 12.64
N ALA A 69 -10.51 3.59 12.84
CA ALA A 69 -10.76 3.01 14.14
C ALA A 69 -10.07 1.64 14.27
N ILE A 70 -9.18 1.50 15.23
CA ILE A 70 -8.40 0.28 15.47
C ILE A 70 -8.86 -0.36 16.78
N ASN A 71 -9.03 -1.69 16.75
CA ASN A 71 -9.28 -2.46 17.97
C ASN A 71 -7.98 -2.55 18.80
N PRO A 72 -7.94 -1.99 20.03
CA PRO A 72 -6.71 -1.96 20.81
C PRO A 72 -6.21 -3.35 21.26
N SER A 73 -7.08 -4.36 21.30
CA SER A 73 -6.69 -5.71 21.75
C SER A 73 -6.04 -6.56 20.67
N THR A 74 -6.48 -6.40 19.41
CA THR A 74 -6.04 -7.23 18.28
C THR A 74 -5.18 -6.47 17.26
N GLY A 75 -5.27 -5.13 17.25
CA GLY A 75 -4.68 -4.30 16.21
C GLY A 75 -5.42 -4.38 14.88
N LYS A 76 -6.57 -5.07 14.81
CA LYS A 76 -7.38 -5.14 13.59
C LYS A 76 -8.05 -3.79 13.33
N LEU A 77 -8.05 -3.35 12.07
CA LEU A 77 -8.84 -2.22 11.62
C LEU A 77 -10.32 -2.60 11.66
N LEU A 78 -11.16 -1.74 12.24
CA LEU A 78 -12.61 -1.94 12.27
C LEU A 78 -13.28 -1.28 11.08
N TRP A 79 -12.90 -0.04 10.82
CA TRP A 79 -13.34 0.74 9.68
C TRP A 79 -12.34 1.88 9.44
N ARG A 80 -12.34 2.42 8.23
CA ARG A 80 -11.57 3.63 7.86
C ARG A 80 -12.31 4.41 6.79
N GLN A 81 -12.07 5.71 6.76
CA GLN A 81 -12.63 6.64 5.79
C GLN A 81 -11.51 7.54 5.26
N VAL A 82 -11.49 7.77 3.95
CA VAL A 82 -10.55 8.69 3.32
C VAL A 82 -11.12 10.09 3.41
N LEU A 83 -10.49 10.94 4.22
CA LEU A 83 -10.79 12.37 4.31
C LEU A 83 -9.93 13.11 3.27
N GLY A 84 -10.53 14.05 2.55
CA GLY A 84 -10.01 14.70 1.32
C GLY A 84 -8.52 15.09 1.28
N GLU A 85 -8.21 16.37 1.21
CA GLU A 85 -6.86 16.82 0.83
C GLU A 85 -5.76 16.46 1.85
N ARG A 86 -4.63 15.91 1.36
CA ARG A 86 -3.49 15.50 2.20
C ARG A 86 -2.86 16.65 2.98
N ASN A 87 -2.85 17.85 2.41
CA ASN A 87 -2.15 19.02 2.95
C ASN A 87 -3.03 19.91 3.83
N ALA A 88 -4.33 19.64 3.90
CA ALA A 88 -5.23 20.40 4.75
C ALA A 88 -4.99 20.08 6.23
N THR A 89 -5.30 21.06 7.08
CA THR A 89 -5.40 20.87 8.54
C THR A 89 -6.46 19.81 8.83
N LYS A 90 -6.11 18.85 9.69
CA LYS A 90 -6.97 17.71 10.04
C LYS A 90 -7.24 17.75 11.53
N ILE A 91 -8.51 17.84 11.89
CA ILE A 91 -8.93 17.86 13.29
C ILE A 91 -9.83 16.66 13.53
N LEU A 92 -9.63 16.00 14.66
CA LEU A 92 -10.48 14.91 15.14
C LEU A 92 -10.88 15.16 16.59
N ARG A 93 -12.18 15.02 16.89
CA ARG A 93 -12.71 15.08 18.25
C ARG A 93 -13.78 14.02 18.46
N GLY A 94 -13.76 13.33 19.59
CA GLY A 94 -14.85 12.47 20.05
C GLY A 94 -15.76 13.23 21.02
N SER A 95 -17.08 12.99 20.95
CA SER A 95 -18.04 13.57 21.90
C SER A 95 -18.25 12.64 23.09
N GLU A 96 -18.15 13.12 24.33
CA GLU A 96 -18.43 12.27 25.51
C GLU A 96 -19.93 12.03 25.72
N SER A 97 -20.77 12.83 25.06
CA SER A 97 -22.23 12.82 25.22
C SER A 97 -22.97 12.14 24.08
N ALA A 98 -22.39 12.09 22.88
CA ALA A 98 -22.94 11.43 21.71
C ALA A 98 -21.99 10.34 21.20
N SER A 99 -22.54 9.27 20.61
CA SER A 99 -21.74 8.19 19.96
C SER A 99 -21.20 8.61 18.58
N ILE A 100 -20.64 9.83 18.50
CA ILE A 100 -20.23 10.49 17.27
C ILE A 100 -18.79 10.98 17.40
N ILE A 101 -18.05 10.87 16.30
CA ILE A 101 -16.73 11.46 16.12
C ILE A 101 -16.84 12.52 15.04
N PHE A 102 -16.23 13.68 15.29
CA PHE A 102 -16.22 14.80 14.35
C PHE A 102 -14.85 14.94 13.72
N SER A 103 -14.84 15.05 12.40
CA SER A 103 -13.65 15.42 11.63
C SER A 103 -13.85 16.77 10.97
N ALA A 104 -12.77 17.54 10.85
CA ALA A 104 -12.75 18.72 10.00
C ALA A 104 -11.50 18.72 9.11
N VAL A 105 -11.70 18.93 7.81
CA VAL A 105 -10.65 18.96 6.78
C VAL A 105 -11.01 20.01 5.72
N GLY A 106 -10.12 20.97 5.49
CA GLY A 106 -10.40 22.06 4.53
C GLY A 106 -11.61 22.88 4.97
N SER A 107 -12.60 23.01 4.09
CA SER A 107 -13.90 23.68 4.32
C SER A 107 -14.96 22.77 4.97
N GLU A 108 -14.71 21.46 5.02
CA GLU A 108 -15.69 20.44 5.36
C GLU A 108 -15.62 20.04 6.84
N VAL A 109 -16.79 19.89 7.47
CA VAL A 109 -16.96 19.29 8.79
C VAL A 109 -17.94 18.13 8.67
N SER A 110 -17.59 17.01 9.28
CA SER A 110 -18.37 15.77 9.17
C SER A 110 -18.55 15.10 10.53
N GLY A 111 -19.74 14.53 10.73
CA GLY A 111 -20.08 13.68 11.87
C GLY A 111 -20.14 12.20 11.46
N TRP A 112 -19.41 11.35 12.18
CA TRP A 112 -19.30 9.91 11.92
C TRP A 112 -19.83 9.12 13.12
N ASP A 113 -20.61 8.06 12.86
CA ASP A 113 -20.94 7.11 13.91
C ASP A 113 -19.67 6.41 14.40
N ALA A 114 -19.38 6.51 15.69
CA ALA A 114 -18.11 6.07 16.26
C ALA A 114 -17.89 4.55 16.17
N VAL A 115 -18.97 3.76 16.09
CA VAL A 115 -18.89 2.29 16.06
C VAL A 115 -18.73 1.76 14.64
N SER A 116 -19.57 2.23 13.72
CA SER A 116 -19.65 1.73 12.34
C SER A 116 -18.77 2.49 11.36
N GLY A 117 -18.38 3.73 11.69
CA GLY A 117 -17.66 4.61 10.75
C GLY A 117 -18.54 5.13 9.63
N MET A 118 -19.86 4.97 9.73
CA MET A 118 -20.81 5.53 8.75
C MET A 118 -20.88 7.05 8.89
N LEU A 119 -20.87 7.74 7.75
CA LEU A 119 -21.12 9.17 7.69
C LEU A 119 -22.58 9.44 8.07
N GLN A 120 -22.81 10.28 9.09
CA GLN A 120 -24.15 10.71 9.48
C GLN A 120 -24.54 11.99 8.75
N TRP A 121 -23.62 12.95 8.69
CA TRP A 121 -23.80 14.21 7.98
C TRP A 121 -22.43 14.78 7.61
N SER A 122 -22.40 15.55 6.52
CA SER A 122 -21.26 16.39 6.15
C SER A 122 -21.75 17.73 5.64
N ILE A 123 -21.10 18.80 6.08
CA ILE A 123 -21.46 20.17 5.71
C ILE A 123 -20.19 20.92 5.35
N GLU A 124 -20.27 21.67 4.26
CA GLU A 124 -19.22 22.56 3.79
C GLU A 124 -19.65 24.01 4.01
N PHE A 125 -18.75 24.81 4.56
CA PHE A 125 -18.91 26.26 4.66
C PHE A 125 -17.78 26.97 3.89
N PRO A 126 -17.98 28.23 3.45
CA PRO A 126 -16.90 29.02 2.88
C PRO A 126 -15.69 29.12 3.84
N GLY A 127 -14.49 29.22 3.28
CA GLY A 127 -13.26 29.34 4.05
C GLY A 127 -12.71 27.99 4.53
N ASN A 128 -11.64 28.05 5.33
CA ASN A 128 -10.95 26.85 5.83
C ASN A 128 -11.12 26.71 7.35
N VAL A 129 -11.37 25.50 7.83
CA VAL A 129 -11.44 25.18 9.26
C VAL A 129 -10.07 25.29 9.90
N LYS A 130 -9.99 26.07 10.98
CA LYS A 130 -8.80 26.26 11.81
C LYS A 130 -8.81 25.44 13.10
N ASP A 131 -9.96 25.32 13.75
CA ASP A 131 -10.10 24.52 14.97
C ASP A 131 -11.54 24.03 15.15
N LEU A 132 -11.69 22.95 15.93
CA LEU A 132 -12.98 22.34 16.25
C LEU A 132 -12.95 21.82 17.69
N GLU A 133 -13.99 22.17 18.45
CA GLU A 133 -14.17 21.76 19.84
C GLU A 133 -15.57 21.19 20.08
N THR A 134 -15.65 20.07 20.79
CA THR A 134 -16.91 19.44 21.22
C THR A 134 -17.47 20.14 22.45
N ILE A 135 -18.77 20.02 22.70
CA ILE A 135 -19.42 20.61 23.87
C ILE A 135 -19.89 19.49 24.79
N ASP A 136 -19.06 19.10 25.75
CA ASP A 136 -19.41 18.02 26.68
C ASP A 136 -20.10 18.52 27.96
N THR A 137 -19.98 19.82 28.26
CA THR A 137 -20.61 20.47 29.40
C THR A 137 -20.75 21.97 29.15
N ILE A 138 -21.96 22.51 29.28
CA ILE A 138 -22.26 23.94 29.48
C ILE A 138 -23.41 24.01 30.49
N GLY A 139 -23.55 25.10 31.23
CA GLY A 139 -24.70 25.37 32.13
C GLY A 139 -26.10 25.36 31.46
N ASP A 140 -26.21 24.94 30.20
CA ASP A 140 -27.43 24.66 29.46
C ASP A 140 -27.32 23.27 28.82
N GLU A 141 -28.11 22.30 29.33
CA GLU A 141 -28.09 20.91 28.86
C GLU A 141 -28.45 20.78 27.38
N SER A 142 -29.17 21.76 26.80
CA SER A 142 -29.54 21.75 25.38
C SER A 142 -28.36 21.91 24.42
N LEU A 143 -27.22 22.39 24.91
CA LEU A 143 -26.01 22.59 24.11
C LEU A 143 -25.04 21.40 24.18
N ILE A 144 -25.28 20.44 25.08
CA ILE A 144 -24.42 19.28 25.26
C ILE A 144 -24.48 18.40 24.00
N GLY A 145 -23.32 17.98 23.52
CA GLY A 145 -23.12 17.18 22.31
C GLY A 145 -22.75 17.99 21.09
N ASN A 146 -23.19 19.26 21.03
CA ASN A 146 -22.95 20.14 19.89
C ASN A 146 -21.47 20.48 19.71
N ILE A 147 -21.13 21.08 18.58
CA ILE A 147 -19.75 21.42 18.23
C ILE A 147 -19.60 22.90 17.94
N LEU A 148 -18.42 23.41 18.25
CA LEU A 148 -17.98 24.77 17.93
C LEU A 148 -16.84 24.67 16.92
N VAL A 149 -16.99 25.34 15.78
CA VAL A 149 -16.03 25.29 14.68
C VAL A 149 -15.56 26.71 14.35
N LEU A 150 -14.25 26.87 14.15
CA LEU A 150 -13.62 28.11 13.72
C LEU A 150 -13.18 27.99 12.27
N TYR A 151 -13.65 28.93 11.44
CA TYR A 151 -13.28 29.11 10.05
C TYR A 151 -12.45 30.38 9.86
N GLU A 152 -11.58 30.37 8.86
CA GLU A 152 -10.98 31.56 8.26
C GLU A 152 -11.63 31.81 6.89
N GLU A 153 -12.43 32.87 6.79
CA GLU A 153 -13.13 33.32 5.59
C GLU A 153 -12.60 34.69 5.18
N ASP A 154 -11.93 34.80 4.04
CA ASP A 154 -11.40 36.07 3.52
C ASP A 154 -10.55 36.86 4.56
N GLY A 155 -9.81 36.15 5.41
CA GLY A 155 -9.00 36.73 6.49
C GLY A 155 -9.79 37.12 7.75
N ILE A 156 -11.07 36.78 7.83
CA ILE A 156 -11.95 37.00 8.98
C ILE A 156 -12.17 35.67 9.72
N GLY A 157 -12.08 35.70 11.05
CA GLY A 157 -12.47 34.58 11.90
C GLY A 157 -14.00 34.44 11.96
N VAL A 158 -14.52 33.27 11.57
CA VAL A 158 -15.94 32.96 11.66
C VAL A 158 -16.14 31.75 12.58
N VAL A 159 -16.84 31.96 13.70
CA VAL A 159 -17.14 30.91 14.68
C VAL A 159 -18.57 30.45 14.47
N ARG A 160 -18.78 29.15 14.30
CA ARG A 160 -20.10 28.54 14.13
C ARG A 160 -20.35 27.50 15.21
N MET A 161 -21.55 27.54 15.78
CA MET A 161 -22.06 26.45 16.60
C MET A 161 -22.99 25.58 15.76
N LEU A 162 -22.69 24.29 15.69
CA LEU A 162 -23.44 23.31 14.90
C LEU A 162 -24.06 22.24 15.81
N LYS A 163 -25.24 21.75 15.42
CA LYS A 163 -25.86 20.59 16.08
C LYS A 163 -25.06 19.31 15.84
N SER A 164 -24.99 18.47 16.86
CA SER A 164 -24.22 17.23 16.82
C SER A 164 -24.77 16.15 15.87
N ASP A 165 -26.08 16.09 15.72
CA ASP A 165 -26.82 15.01 15.05
C ASP A 165 -27.12 15.32 13.58
N THR A 166 -27.40 16.58 13.25
CA THR A 166 -27.71 17.01 11.87
C THR A 166 -26.63 17.87 11.23
N GLY A 167 -25.74 18.48 12.03
CA GLY A 167 -24.81 19.51 11.58
C GLY A 167 -25.45 20.88 11.39
N ASP A 168 -26.75 21.06 11.65
CA ASP A 168 -27.43 22.34 11.41
C ASP A 168 -26.80 23.50 12.20
N LEU A 169 -26.72 24.66 11.55
CA LEU A 169 -26.24 25.89 12.18
C LEU A 169 -27.20 26.37 13.28
N ILE A 170 -26.66 26.57 14.50
CA ILE A 170 -27.38 27.16 15.63
C ILE A 170 -27.21 28.68 15.63
N TRP A 171 -25.96 29.14 15.57
CA TRP A 171 -25.60 30.54 15.42
C TRP A 171 -24.23 30.68 14.77
N GLU A 172 -23.98 31.86 14.20
CA GLU A 172 -22.72 32.25 13.57
C GLU A 172 -22.24 33.59 14.14
N LEU A 173 -20.96 33.68 14.49
CA LEU A 173 -20.26 34.90 14.86
C LEU A 173 -19.19 35.20 13.81
N LYS A 174 -19.25 36.40 13.22
CA LYS A 174 -18.21 36.92 12.33
C LYS A 174 -17.39 37.98 13.06
N ASP A 175 -16.12 37.68 13.33
CA ASP A 175 -15.20 38.55 14.06
C ASP A 175 -14.65 39.67 13.14
N LYS A 176 -15.46 40.71 12.93
CA LYS A 176 -15.12 41.84 12.06
C LYS A 176 -14.04 42.76 12.62
N ASP A 177 -13.77 42.67 13.92
CA ASP A 177 -12.83 43.54 14.64
C ASP A 177 -11.37 43.10 14.45
N GLY A 178 -11.12 41.99 13.75
CA GLY A 178 -9.87 41.67 13.07
C GLY A 178 -8.85 40.84 13.85
N GLY A 179 -7.82 40.39 13.12
CA GLY A 179 -6.78 39.45 13.57
C GLY A 179 -6.84 38.13 12.82
N ILE A 180 -5.72 37.41 12.76
CA ILE A 180 -5.62 36.10 12.11
C ILE A 180 -6.21 35.05 13.07
N PRO A 181 -7.32 34.37 12.74
CA PRO A 181 -7.92 33.37 13.62
C PRO A 181 -6.99 32.17 13.80
N TRP A 182 -6.80 31.72 15.06
CA TRP A 182 -5.86 30.63 15.36
C TRP A 182 -6.50 29.43 16.03
N LYS A 183 -7.05 29.56 17.25
CA LYS A 183 -7.62 28.43 18.01
C LYS A 183 -8.87 28.78 18.80
N LEU A 184 -9.65 27.75 19.09
CA LEU A 184 -10.76 27.80 20.03
C LEU A 184 -10.32 27.22 21.38
N SER A 185 -10.77 27.85 22.45
CA SER A 185 -10.66 27.33 23.80
C SER A 185 -11.96 27.53 24.55
N LYS A 186 -12.15 26.81 25.65
CA LYS A 186 -13.37 26.91 26.46
C LYS A 186 -13.09 26.57 27.90
N ASN A 187 -13.90 27.16 28.78
CA ASN A 187 -14.03 26.74 30.16
C ASN A 187 -15.51 26.45 30.47
N LEU A 188 -15.84 26.35 31.76
CA LEU A 188 -17.18 26.01 32.25
C LEU A 188 -18.31 26.90 31.72
N ASN A 189 -18.01 28.19 31.51
CA ASN A 189 -19.02 29.23 31.31
C ASN A 189 -18.87 29.95 29.96
N ASN A 190 -17.65 29.98 29.41
CA ASN A 190 -17.29 30.85 28.29
C ASN A 190 -16.52 30.08 27.22
N PHE A 191 -16.77 30.48 25.97
CA PHE A 191 -15.94 30.14 24.83
C PHE A 191 -14.95 31.27 24.56
N PHE A 192 -13.74 30.91 24.15
CA PHE A 192 -12.67 31.83 23.84
C PHE A 192 -12.22 31.63 22.40
N LEU A 193 -12.31 32.69 21.60
CA LEU A 193 -11.66 32.78 20.30
C LEU A 193 -10.30 33.45 20.49
N ILE A 194 -9.25 32.77 20.04
CA ILE A 194 -7.87 33.25 20.12
C ILE A 194 -7.41 33.61 18.71
N SER A 195 -7.03 34.88 18.52
CA SER A 195 -6.60 35.45 17.25
C SER A 195 -5.24 36.16 17.40
N LEU A 196 -4.46 36.21 16.33
CA LEU A 196 -3.16 36.90 16.29
C LEU A 196 -3.33 38.31 15.70
N LEU A 197 -2.88 39.32 16.44
CA LEU A 197 -2.88 40.72 16.01
C LEU A 197 -1.47 41.13 15.58
N ASP A 198 -1.33 41.54 14.32
CA ASP A 198 -0.06 41.97 13.76
C ASP A 198 0.41 43.31 14.37
N ILE A 199 1.66 43.35 14.82
CA ILE A 199 2.36 44.50 15.36
C ILE A 199 3.82 44.46 14.89
N LYS A 200 4.12 45.22 13.83
CA LYS A 200 5.49 45.53 13.35
C LYS A 200 6.46 44.34 13.50
N ASP A 201 6.31 43.37 12.61
CA ASP A 201 7.11 42.14 12.53
C ASP A 201 6.92 41.16 13.71
N SER A 202 5.87 41.30 14.52
CA SER A 202 5.51 40.37 15.60
C SER A 202 4.01 40.32 15.83
N TYR A 203 3.51 39.34 16.59
CA TYR A 203 2.09 39.19 16.90
C TYR A 203 1.81 39.37 18.39
N ASN A 204 0.78 40.14 18.73
CA ASN A 204 0.10 40.06 20.02
C ASN A 204 -1.06 39.04 19.93
N ILE A 205 -1.52 38.55 21.08
CA ILE A 205 -2.64 37.61 21.11
C ILE A 205 -3.90 38.37 21.53
N ARG A 206 -4.94 38.35 20.70
CA ARG A 206 -6.28 38.82 21.02
C ARG A 206 -7.12 37.65 21.50
N THR A 207 -7.78 37.81 22.63
CA THR A 207 -8.73 36.82 23.14
C THR A 207 -10.11 37.45 23.24
N VAL A 208 -11.07 36.82 22.56
CA VAL A 208 -12.47 37.24 22.50
C VAL A 208 -13.31 36.22 23.27
N VAL A 209 -14.14 36.69 24.20
CA VAL A 209 -15.02 35.87 25.03
C VAL A 209 -16.41 35.84 24.43
N ILE A 210 -16.83 34.67 23.96
CA ILE A 210 -18.09 34.46 23.24
C ILE A 210 -19.15 33.89 24.18
N ASN A 211 -20.36 34.46 24.11
CA ASN A 211 -21.52 33.97 24.83
C ASN A 211 -21.99 32.62 24.27
N SER A 212 -22.13 31.60 25.12
CA SER A 212 -22.50 30.26 24.69
C SER A 212 -23.90 30.12 24.09
N LYS A 213 -24.88 30.96 24.47
CA LYS A 213 -26.26 30.85 23.97
C LYS A 213 -26.52 31.64 22.69
N LYS A 214 -25.99 32.86 22.62
CA LYS A 214 -26.29 33.79 21.50
C LYS A 214 -25.18 33.89 20.45
N GLY A 215 -23.95 33.50 20.78
CA GLY A 215 -22.80 33.71 19.90
C GLY A 215 -22.25 35.13 19.91
N ASP A 216 -22.79 36.05 20.72
CA ASP A 216 -22.31 37.43 20.78
C ASP A 216 -21.00 37.56 21.58
N ILE A 217 -20.16 38.53 21.19
CA ILE A 217 -18.95 38.90 21.93
C ILE A 217 -19.32 39.62 23.23
N THR A 218 -18.78 39.16 24.36
CA THR A 218 -19.04 39.76 25.68
C THR A 218 -17.88 40.58 26.22
N HIS A 219 -16.65 40.08 26.04
CA HIS A 219 -15.42 40.70 26.51
C HIS A 219 -14.33 40.46 25.48
N GLU A 220 -13.39 41.40 25.41
CA GLU A 220 -12.20 41.30 24.57
C GLU A 220 -11.02 41.85 25.35
N TYR A 221 -9.87 41.20 25.22
CA TYR A 221 -8.61 41.72 25.72
C TYR A 221 -7.43 41.25 24.89
N THR A 222 -6.34 42.02 24.95
CA THR A 222 -5.09 41.73 24.23
C THR A 222 -3.99 41.37 25.21
N ILE A 223 -3.32 40.25 24.95
CA ILE A 223 -2.14 39.78 25.67
C ILE A 223 -0.90 40.24 24.88
N ALA A 224 -0.11 41.11 25.50
CA ALA A 224 1.12 41.60 24.89
C ALA A 224 2.21 40.52 24.88
N SER A 225 2.62 40.10 23.68
CA SER A 225 3.70 39.11 23.50
C SER A 225 5.07 39.73 23.76
N LYS A 226 5.20 41.05 23.69
CA LYS A 226 6.48 41.79 23.78
C LYS A 226 7.48 41.38 22.67
N ALA A 227 6.96 41.15 21.47
CA ALA A 227 7.69 40.72 20.28
C ALA A 227 8.28 39.29 20.37
N ASP A 228 7.80 38.47 21.30
CA ASP A 228 8.22 37.06 21.43
C ASP A 228 7.60 36.11 20.37
N ILE A 229 6.55 36.54 19.67
CA ILE A 229 5.79 35.71 18.72
C ILE A 229 5.93 36.33 17.33
N HIS A 230 6.50 35.60 16.38
CA HIS A 230 6.66 36.01 14.98
C HIS A 230 5.82 35.16 14.03
N THR A 231 5.43 33.96 14.44
CA THR A 231 4.59 33.02 13.70
C THR A 231 3.64 32.30 14.66
N SER A 232 2.59 31.65 14.15
CA SER A 232 1.71 30.81 14.97
C SER A 232 2.44 29.66 15.66
N ASP A 233 3.55 29.20 15.08
CA ASP A 233 4.34 28.06 15.57
C ASP A 233 5.18 28.41 16.80
N ASP A 234 5.39 29.70 17.08
CA ASP A 234 6.05 30.17 18.30
C ASP A 234 5.18 29.94 19.55
N ILE A 235 3.87 29.73 19.37
CA ILE A 235 2.94 29.40 20.45
C ILE A 235 2.93 27.88 20.65
N LEU A 236 3.59 27.43 21.71
CA LEU A 236 3.78 26.02 22.01
C LEU A 236 2.50 25.30 22.42
N PHE A 237 1.58 25.99 23.08
CA PHE A 237 0.40 25.36 23.65
C PHE A 237 -0.76 26.32 23.80
N ALA A 238 -1.95 25.83 23.45
CA ALA A 238 -3.23 26.41 23.84
C ALA A 238 -4.09 25.30 24.43
N GLY A 239 -4.44 25.45 25.71
CA GLY A 239 -5.26 24.50 26.44
C GLY A 239 -6.65 24.40 25.84
N LYS A 240 -7.08 23.15 25.63
CA LYS A 240 -8.39 22.81 25.05
C LYS A 240 -9.25 22.17 26.13
N ASN A 241 -10.52 22.56 26.22
CA ASN A 241 -11.51 21.95 27.13
C ASN A 241 -11.02 21.68 28.57
N SER A 242 -10.43 22.70 29.21
CA SER A 242 -9.86 22.59 30.57
C SER A 242 -10.61 23.47 31.55
N ALA A 243 -10.56 23.13 32.85
CA ALA A 243 -11.04 24.00 33.92
C ALA A 243 -10.37 25.38 33.91
N SER A 244 -9.10 25.42 33.51
CA SER A 244 -8.28 26.62 33.43
C SER A 244 -7.47 26.56 32.13
N PRO A 245 -7.99 27.13 31.02
CA PRO A 245 -7.29 27.13 29.75
C PRO A 245 -6.02 27.98 29.82
N VAL A 246 -4.96 27.52 29.16
CA VAL A 246 -3.61 28.09 29.24
C VAL A 246 -3.05 28.35 27.85
N LEU A 247 -2.43 29.51 27.65
CA LEU A 247 -1.60 29.83 26.50
C LEU A 247 -0.14 29.89 26.90
N ALA A 248 0.75 29.27 26.13
CA ALA A 248 2.16 29.28 26.45
C ALA A 248 3.07 29.43 25.22
N TRP A 249 4.13 30.22 25.36
CA TRP A 249 5.21 30.43 24.38
C TRP A 249 6.53 30.70 25.09
N ILE A 250 7.65 30.65 24.35
CA ILE A 250 8.99 30.92 24.90
C ILE A 250 9.36 32.38 24.59
N ASP A 251 10.06 33.05 25.51
CA ASP A 251 10.60 34.38 25.24
C ASP A 251 11.70 34.38 24.16
N ASN A 252 11.93 35.50 23.47
CA ASN A 252 12.96 35.59 22.43
C ASN A 252 14.37 35.24 22.91
N ALA A 253 14.65 35.44 24.20
CA ALA A 253 15.92 35.07 24.82
C ALA A 253 16.07 33.56 25.04
N LYS A 254 15.02 32.76 24.83
CA LYS A 254 14.92 31.32 25.12
C LYS A 254 15.29 30.96 26.56
N LYS A 255 14.94 31.85 27.49
CA LYS A 255 15.25 31.75 28.93
C LYS A 255 14.02 31.45 29.78
N ASN A 256 12.83 31.84 29.33
CA ASN A 256 11.61 31.72 30.12
C ASN A 256 10.47 31.17 29.27
N LEU A 257 9.71 30.25 29.85
CA LEU A 257 8.42 29.81 29.34
C LEU A 257 7.35 30.77 29.90
N ILE A 258 6.73 31.54 29.03
CA ILE A 258 5.65 32.45 29.38
C ILE A 258 4.34 31.67 29.36
N ILE A 259 3.59 31.73 30.46
CA ILE A 259 2.32 31.03 30.58
C ILE A 259 1.23 32.05 30.93
N ASN A 260 0.11 32.00 30.21
CA ASN A 260 -1.01 32.90 30.41
C ASN A 260 -2.27 32.06 30.66
N VAL A 261 -2.84 32.18 31.85
CA VAL A 261 -4.11 31.57 32.19
C VAL A 261 -5.23 32.44 31.62
N ILE A 262 -6.01 31.89 30.69
CA ILE A 262 -7.09 32.61 30.02
C ILE A 262 -8.30 32.64 30.94
N ALA A 263 -8.81 33.85 31.23
CA ALA A 263 -10.04 34.05 31.99
C ALA A 263 -10.98 35.05 31.29
N GLN A 264 -12.16 35.28 31.87
CA GLN A 264 -13.20 36.13 31.29
C GLN A 264 -12.79 37.61 31.21
N THR A 265 -12.13 38.13 32.24
CA THR A 265 -11.83 39.56 32.38
C THR A 265 -10.37 39.91 32.08
N GLY A 266 -9.60 38.97 31.50
CA GLY A 266 -8.18 39.13 31.19
C GLY A 266 -7.40 37.83 31.34
N ALA A 267 -6.11 37.86 30.99
CA ALA A 267 -5.20 36.74 31.22
C ALA A 267 -4.23 37.02 32.36
N LEU A 268 -3.96 36.00 33.16
CA LEU A 268 -2.97 36.06 34.24
C LEU A 268 -1.66 35.47 33.73
N ARG A 269 -0.63 36.31 33.66
CA ARG A 269 0.70 35.95 33.15
C ARG A 269 1.58 35.47 34.30
N ASP A 270 2.16 34.29 34.12
CA ASP A 270 3.25 33.75 34.92
C ASP A 270 4.47 33.43 34.01
N THR A 271 5.65 33.31 34.60
CA THR A 271 6.90 33.06 33.89
C THR A 271 7.72 31.98 34.57
N LEU A 272 7.98 30.89 33.85
CA LEU A 272 8.76 29.76 34.35
C LEU A 272 10.18 29.81 33.77
N PRO A 273 11.24 29.83 34.60
CA PRO A 273 12.62 29.86 34.12
C PRO A 273 13.04 28.52 33.49
N ILE A 274 13.67 28.59 32.31
CA ILE A 274 14.22 27.44 31.54
C ILE A 274 15.76 27.38 31.64
N ARG A 275 16.39 28.30 32.39
CA ARG A 275 17.86 28.55 32.41
C ARG A 275 18.76 27.40 32.86
N GLU A 276 18.21 26.25 33.22
CA GLU A 276 18.95 25.10 33.78
C GLU A 276 19.41 24.08 32.71
N PHE A 277 19.23 24.36 31.42
CA PHE A 277 19.53 23.41 30.33
C PHE A 277 20.44 24.01 29.26
N ASP A 278 21.70 23.60 29.28
CA ASP A 278 22.61 23.82 28.16
C ASP A 278 22.09 22.99 26.96
N SER A 279 21.64 23.64 25.88
CA SER A 279 21.14 23.04 24.63
C SER A 279 19.75 22.36 24.65
N LEU A 280 18.70 23.11 24.98
CA LEU A 280 17.30 22.73 24.80
C LEU A 280 16.96 22.43 23.32
N GLU A 281 16.42 21.24 23.04
CA GLU A 281 15.94 20.82 21.71
C GLU A 281 14.44 21.09 21.51
N SER A 282 13.61 20.74 22.50
CA SER A 282 12.16 20.93 22.41
C SER A 282 11.49 21.10 23.78
N ILE A 283 10.35 21.79 23.78
CA ILE A 283 9.44 21.89 24.93
C ILE A 283 8.06 21.43 24.49
N SER A 284 7.41 20.60 25.29
CA SER A 284 6.04 20.14 25.05
C SER A 284 5.22 20.31 26.31
N ILE A 285 3.98 20.77 26.16
CA ILE A 285 3.06 21.01 27.28
C ILE A 285 1.87 20.07 27.14
N TYR A 286 1.53 19.40 28.23
CA TYR A 286 0.42 18.45 28.30
C TYR A 286 -0.55 18.92 29.37
N ALA A 287 -1.77 19.29 28.98
CA ALA A 287 -2.82 19.66 29.91
C ALA A 287 -4.10 18.84 29.65
N PRO A 288 -4.94 18.63 30.68
CA PRO A 288 -6.21 17.92 30.57
C PRO A 288 -7.15 18.56 29.56
N ASN A 289 -7.95 17.71 28.92
CA ASN A 289 -8.96 18.05 27.94
C ASN A 289 -10.40 17.78 28.42
N LEU A 290 -10.57 17.49 29.72
CA LEU A 290 -11.87 17.36 30.36
C LEU A 290 -12.01 18.45 31.42
N PHE A 291 -13.10 19.21 31.38
CA PHE A 291 -13.35 20.30 32.31
C PHE A 291 -13.29 19.85 33.79
N GLN A 292 -13.87 18.68 34.11
CA GLN A 292 -13.88 18.14 35.48
C GLN A 292 -12.50 17.71 35.99
N SER A 293 -11.48 17.68 35.12
CA SER A 293 -10.11 17.32 35.51
C SER A 293 -9.52 18.37 36.44
N ARG A 294 -8.68 17.91 37.37
CA ARG A 294 -7.89 18.83 38.20
C ARG A 294 -6.99 19.71 37.31
N PRO A 295 -6.82 21.01 37.63
CA PRO A 295 -6.07 21.96 36.82
C PRO A 295 -4.56 21.79 37.03
N HIS A 296 -4.03 20.67 36.56
CA HIS A 296 -2.60 20.39 36.51
C HIS A 296 -2.16 20.25 35.07
N PHE A 297 -0.96 20.72 34.76
CA PHE A 297 -0.35 20.52 33.45
C PHE A 297 1.12 20.12 33.63
N LEU A 298 1.66 19.44 32.64
CA LEU A 298 3.04 18.99 32.61
C LEU A 298 3.80 19.74 31.53
N VAL A 299 4.98 20.24 31.89
CA VAL A 299 5.95 20.81 30.95
C VAL A 299 7.08 19.81 30.80
N ASN A 300 7.25 19.27 29.60
CA ASN A 300 8.36 18.41 29.24
C ASN A 300 9.44 19.21 28.51
N MET A 301 10.69 19.08 28.93
CA MET A 301 11.83 19.78 28.37
C MET A 301 12.89 18.76 27.95
N GLN A 302 13.16 18.68 26.66
CA GLN A 302 14.14 17.77 26.08
C GLN A 302 15.39 18.51 25.65
N SER A 303 16.55 17.99 26.03
CA SER A 303 17.87 18.35 25.52
C SER A 303 18.58 17.11 24.96
N LYS A 304 19.75 17.30 24.33
CA LYS A 304 20.56 16.19 23.80
C LYS A 304 20.87 15.09 24.83
N ASN A 305 21.02 15.47 26.10
CA ASN A 305 21.52 14.59 27.15
C ASN A 305 20.54 14.38 28.32
N SER A 306 19.42 15.12 28.36
CA SER A 306 18.49 15.09 29.48
C SER A 306 17.06 15.36 29.03
N ASP A 307 16.11 14.62 29.59
CA ASP A 307 14.68 14.85 29.41
C ASP A 307 14.06 15.06 30.80
N LYS A 308 13.66 16.30 31.11
CA LYS A 308 13.07 16.66 32.40
C LYS A 308 11.63 17.10 32.21
N ALA A 309 10.73 16.45 32.93
CA ALA A 309 9.32 16.82 33.01
C ALA A 309 8.98 17.39 34.39
N ARG A 310 8.15 18.43 34.42
CA ARG A 310 7.69 19.07 35.65
C ARG A 310 6.18 19.25 35.62
N VAL A 311 5.53 18.95 36.74
CA VAL A 311 4.09 19.10 36.90
C VAL A 311 3.80 20.38 37.68
N TYR A 312 2.86 21.15 37.17
CA TYR A 312 2.41 22.42 37.73
C TYR A 312 0.92 22.34 38.06
N HIS A 313 0.53 23.08 39.09
CA HIS A 313 -0.86 23.26 39.50
C HIS A 313 -1.26 24.71 39.27
N ILE A 314 -2.49 24.92 38.79
CA ILE A 314 -3.10 26.25 38.65
C ILE A 314 -4.17 26.38 39.73
N ASP A 315 -4.03 27.37 40.62
CA ASP A 315 -5.11 27.72 41.53
C ASP A 315 -6.22 28.44 40.75
N LEU A 316 -7.42 27.89 40.76
CA LEU A 316 -8.57 28.42 40.03
C LEU A 316 -9.07 29.76 40.57
N LYS A 317 -8.69 30.15 41.79
CA LYS A 317 -9.17 31.39 42.43
C LYS A 317 -8.40 32.61 41.97
N ASP A 318 -7.08 32.51 41.92
CA ASP A 318 -6.17 33.63 41.62
C ASP A 318 -5.32 33.38 40.37
N GLY A 319 -5.48 32.23 39.71
CA GLY A 319 -4.77 31.83 38.49
C GLY A 319 -3.26 31.63 38.69
N LYS A 320 -2.79 31.57 39.94
CA LYS A 320 -1.36 31.40 40.25
C LYS A 320 -0.89 30.00 39.87
N ILE A 321 0.32 29.93 39.30
CA ILE A 321 0.93 28.65 38.89
C ILE A 321 1.99 28.25 39.90
N ASP A 322 1.73 27.16 40.62
CA ASP A 322 2.67 26.60 41.58
C ASP A 322 3.27 25.30 41.03
N ARG A 323 4.58 25.11 41.22
CA ARG A 323 5.25 23.85 40.89
C ARG A 323 4.78 22.77 41.86
N ALA A 324 4.12 21.73 41.35
CA ALA A 324 3.62 20.62 42.14
C ALA A 324 4.72 19.61 42.47
N TYR A 325 5.38 19.06 41.45
CA TYR A 325 6.51 18.13 41.62
C TYR A 325 7.31 17.96 40.32
N ASP A 326 8.51 17.38 40.41
CA ASP A 326 9.30 16.96 39.26
C ASP A 326 8.95 15.52 38.89
N PHE A 327 8.70 15.27 37.60
CA PHE A 327 8.36 13.94 37.11
C PHE A 327 9.54 12.98 37.38
N PRO A 328 9.28 11.73 37.80
CA PRO A 328 10.34 10.77 38.12
C PRO A 328 11.34 10.58 36.97
N GLU A 329 12.61 10.38 37.31
CA GLU A 329 13.64 10.09 36.31
C GLU A 329 13.34 8.80 35.55
N SER A 330 13.54 8.85 34.24
CA SER A 330 13.30 7.74 33.31
C SER A 330 14.51 7.53 32.41
N TYR A 331 14.70 6.30 31.95
CA TYR A 331 15.75 5.96 31.00
C TYR A 331 15.30 6.14 29.55
N GLY A 332 16.21 6.69 28.74
CA GLY A 332 16.02 6.84 27.30
C GLY A 332 15.16 8.03 26.88
N ARG A 333 15.22 8.34 25.59
CA ARG A 333 14.33 9.32 24.95
C ARG A 333 12.95 8.71 24.78
N GLY A 334 11.91 9.52 24.99
CA GLY A 334 10.54 9.09 24.75
C GLY A 334 9.58 10.25 24.72
N THR A 335 8.30 9.95 24.87
CA THR A 335 7.22 10.92 24.81
C THR A 335 6.31 10.78 26.02
N ILE A 336 5.61 11.85 26.36
CA ILE A 336 4.62 11.85 27.43
C ILE A 336 3.23 11.87 26.79
N SER A 337 2.33 11.11 27.39
CA SER A 337 0.92 11.07 27.05
C SER A 337 0.11 11.41 28.29
N ILE A 338 -1.01 12.10 28.08
CA ILE A 338 -1.96 12.45 29.12
C ILE A 338 -3.23 11.62 28.96
N SER A 339 -3.75 11.10 30.06
CA SER A 339 -5.07 10.47 30.09
C SER A 339 -5.90 11.02 31.24
N CYS A 340 -7.17 11.29 30.97
CA CYS A 340 -8.09 11.86 31.93
C CYS A 340 -9.22 10.86 32.17
N HIS A 341 -9.54 10.57 33.43
CA HIS A 341 -10.69 9.76 33.82
C HIS A 341 -11.39 10.44 34.99
N ASP A 342 -12.61 10.91 34.73
CA ASP A 342 -13.35 11.79 35.64
C ASP A 342 -12.50 12.99 36.06
N THR A 343 -12.23 13.17 37.35
CA THR A 343 -11.39 14.24 37.89
C THR A 343 -9.89 13.92 37.87
N ASN A 344 -9.52 12.66 37.62
CA ASN A 344 -8.15 12.19 37.74
C ASN A 344 -7.40 12.40 36.43
N VAL A 345 -6.17 12.88 36.56
CA VAL A 345 -5.24 13.11 35.45
C VAL A 345 -4.02 12.24 35.67
N TYR A 346 -3.63 11.50 34.65
CA TYR A 346 -2.45 10.66 34.66
C TYR A 346 -1.48 11.11 33.58
N PHE A 347 -0.22 11.28 33.96
CA PHE A 347 0.88 11.52 33.04
C PHE A 347 1.67 10.23 32.88
N THR A 348 1.74 9.74 31.65
CA THR A 348 2.43 8.49 31.33
C THR A 348 3.57 8.81 30.39
N LYS A 349 4.80 8.51 30.81
CA LYS A 349 5.98 8.57 29.97
C LYS A 349 6.23 7.21 29.34
N ILE A 350 6.38 7.19 28.03
CA ILE A 350 6.60 5.99 27.23
C ILE A 350 7.95 6.14 26.52
N THR A 351 8.89 5.26 26.84
CA THR A 351 10.18 5.16 26.16
C THR A 351 10.32 3.78 25.52
N LYS A 352 11.44 3.54 24.82
CA LYS A 352 11.74 2.23 24.27
C LYS A 352 11.93 1.16 25.35
N ASP A 353 12.44 1.57 26.52
CA ASP A 353 12.91 0.67 27.57
C ASP A 353 11.92 0.56 28.74
N GLU A 354 11.03 1.55 28.92
CA GLU A 354 10.06 1.52 30.01
C GLU A 354 8.83 2.40 29.79
N ILE A 355 7.76 2.08 30.54
CA ILE A 355 6.58 2.93 30.73
C ILE A 355 6.49 3.29 32.21
N ILE A 356 6.37 4.58 32.51
CA ILE A 356 6.17 5.12 33.85
C ILE A 356 4.91 5.96 33.86
N SER A 357 4.04 5.75 34.85
CA SER A 357 2.84 6.57 35.04
C SER A 357 2.72 7.10 36.45
N VAL A 358 2.32 8.36 36.56
CA VAL A 358 2.10 9.10 37.80
C VAL A 358 0.76 9.80 37.76
N SER A 359 0.21 10.07 38.95
CA SER A 359 -0.98 10.91 39.09
C SER A 359 -0.59 12.38 39.10
N SER A 360 -1.43 13.27 38.57
CA SER A 360 -1.17 14.72 38.60
C SER A 360 -1.00 15.32 40.00
N ILE A 361 -1.45 14.61 41.05
CA ILE A 361 -1.46 15.11 42.43
C ILE A 361 -0.30 14.59 43.29
N SER A 362 0.48 13.63 42.79
CA SER A 362 1.55 13.00 43.56
C SER A 362 2.69 12.52 42.65
N PRO A 363 3.95 12.70 43.03
CA PRO A 363 5.10 12.15 42.30
C PRO A 363 5.23 10.63 42.45
N SER A 364 4.38 9.99 43.26
CA SER A 364 4.43 8.55 43.48
C SER A 364 4.17 7.79 42.19
N ILE A 365 5.11 6.91 41.82
CA ILE A 365 4.99 6.04 40.66
C ILE A 365 3.81 5.10 40.88
N LEU A 366 2.74 5.27 40.11
CA LEU A 366 1.57 4.40 40.14
C LEU A 366 1.89 3.05 39.51
N ALA A 367 2.66 3.09 38.43
CA ALA A 367 3.17 1.91 37.78
C ALA A 367 4.42 2.21 36.94
N ARG A 368 5.32 1.23 36.90
CA ARG A 368 6.52 1.21 36.08
C ARG A 368 6.69 -0.19 35.51
N TRP A 369 6.77 -0.30 34.20
CA TRP A 369 7.01 -1.58 33.53
C TRP A 369 8.21 -1.46 32.60
N PRO A 370 9.13 -2.44 32.59
CA PRO A 370 10.09 -2.54 31.52
C PRO A 370 9.36 -2.82 30.21
N VAL A 371 9.84 -2.22 29.13
CA VAL A 371 9.35 -2.38 27.78
C VAL A 371 10.49 -2.91 26.92
N ASN A 372 10.16 -3.82 26.02
CA ASN A 372 11.06 -4.19 24.94
C ASN A 372 10.27 -4.14 23.64
N ILE A 373 10.38 -3.01 22.93
CA ILE A 373 9.75 -2.84 21.62
C ILE A 373 10.66 -3.50 20.58
N GLU A 374 10.22 -4.62 20.01
CA GLU A 374 11.02 -5.39 19.06
C GLU A 374 11.32 -4.55 17.81
N ASN A 375 12.61 -4.33 17.52
CA ASN A 375 13.13 -3.75 16.26
C ASN A 375 12.47 -2.45 15.76
N SER A 376 11.80 -1.68 16.62
CA SER A 376 10.97 -0.55 16.19
C SER A 376 11.59 0.84 16.42
N GLY A 377 12.75 0.93 17.07
CA GLY A 377 13.43 2.21 17.32
C GLY A 377 12.89 2.98 18.53
N GLU A 378 13.06 4.31 18.55
CA GLU A 378 12.59 5.18 19.64
C GLU A 378 11.11 5.56 19.45
N VAL A 379 10.43 5.98 20.52
CA VAL A 379 9.03 6.40 20.47
C VAL A 379 8.93 7.88 20.12
N LEU A 380 8.20 8.21 19.05
CA LEU A 380 7.96 9.57 18.58
C LEU A 380 6.74 10.21 19.25
N HIS A 381 5.59 9.54 19.17
CA HIS A 381 4.31 10.02 19.68
C HIS A 381 3.55 8.88 20.33
N ALA A 382 2.74 9.16 21.36
CA ALA A 382 1.93 8.14 22.00
C ALA A 382 0.61 8.68 22.57
N ALA A 383 -0.44 7.87 22.44
CA ALA A 383 -1.68 8.02 23.17
C ALA A 383 -1.76 6.93 24.24
N SER A 384 -2.26 7.25 25.44
CA SER A 384 -2.36 6.29 26.53
C SER A 384 -3.72 6.33 27.20
N GLU A 385 -4.15 5.20 27.76
CA GLU A 385 -5.32 5.08 28.60
C GLU A 385 -4.91 4.36 29.89
N VAL A 386 -5.16 5.02 31.01
CA VAL A 386 -4.89 4.50 32.36
C VAL A 386 -6.21 4.12 33.01
N VAL A 387 -6.34 2.87 33.40
CA VAL A 387 -7.54 2.33 34.08
C VAL A 387 -7.14 1.84 35.47
N ARG A 388 -7.79 2.38 36.50
CA ARG A 388 -7.65 1.90 37.87
C ARG A 388 -8.47 0.62 38.06
N ARG A 389 -7.82 -0.50 38.38
CA ARG A 389 -8.48 -1.81 38.62
C ARG A 389 -8.89 -2.00 40.07
N SER A 390 -8.03 -1.59 40.99
CA SER A 390 -8.27 -1.63 42.45
C SER A 390 -7.55 -0.45 43.11
N GLU A 391 -7.62 -0.32 44.44
CA GLU A 391 -7.06 0.85 45.14
C GLU A 391 -5.59 1.12 44.78
N ASN A 392 -4.77 0.08 44.62
CA ASN A 392 -3.34 0.16 44.32
C ASN A 392 -2.93 -0.54 43.01
N SER A 393 -3.88 -0.83 42.12
CA SER A 393 -3.58 -1.51 40.84
C SER A 393 -4.08 -0.70 39.66
N TYR A 394 -3.15 -0.40 38.75
CA TYR A 394 -3.40 0.33 37.52
C TYR A 394 -3.05 -0.55 36.31
N ALA A 395 -3.84 -0.45 35.25
CA ALA A 395 -3.53 -1.01 33.96
C ALA A 395 -3.37 0.11 32.95
N ILE A 396 -2.32 0.02 32.14
CA ILE A 396 -1.99 1.03 31.14
C ILE A 396 -1.94 0.37 29.78
N ARG A 397 -2.59 1.03 28.83
CA ARG A 397 -2.50 0.75 27.41
C ARG A 397 -1.94 1.99 26.72
N ALA A 398 -0.93 1.81 25.89
CA ALA A 398 -0.32 2.90 25.12
C ALA A 398 -0.18 2.48 23.66
N ALA A 399 -0.74 3.30 22.77
CA ALA A 399 -0.49 3.22 21.33
C ALA A 399 0.64 4.20 21.01
N ALA A 400 1.77 3.68 20.54
CA ALA A 400 2.99 4.46 20.32
C ALA A 400 3.45 4.33 18.86
N LEU A 401 3.69 5.46 18.21
CA LEU A 401 4.36 5.53 16.92
C LEU A 401 5.86 5.61 17.14
N THR A 402 6.61 4.78 16.43
CA THR A 402 8.06 4.67 16.58
C THR A 402 8.82 5.28 15.40
N THR A 403 10.14 5.48 15.55
CA THR A 403 11.01 6.01 14.47
C THR A 403 11.11 5.07 13.26
N SER A 404 10.81 3.79 13.44
CA SER A 404 10.66 2.81 12.35
C SER A 404 9.34 2.92 11.59
N GLU A 405 8.52 3.95 11.86
CA GLU A 405 7.19 4.12 11.26
C GLU A 405 6.20 2.98 11.62
N THR A 406 6.49 2.27 12.71
CA THR A 406 5.64 1.21 13.25
C THR A 406 4.75 1.76 14.37
N LEU A 407 3.45 1.52 14.28
CA LEU A 407 2.50 1.74 15.37
C LEU A 407 2.46 0.49 16.26
N VAL A 408 2.88 0.63 17.51
CA VAL A 408 2.90 -0.47 18.48
C VAL A 408 1.88 -0.24 19.59
N MET A 409 1.26 -1.32 20.05
CA MET A 409 0.37 -1.29 21.20
C MET A 409 1.02 -2.00 22.37
N ILE A 410 1.23 -1.25 23.44
CA ILE A 410 1.87 -1.73 24.65
C ILE A 410 0.83 -1.80 25.76
N ARG A 411 0.75 -2.94 26.45
CA ARG A 411 -0.12 -3.13 27.61
C ARG A 411 0.72 -3.60 28.79
N ASN A 412 0.79 -2.78 29.84
CA ASN A 412 1.56 -3.09 31.05
C ASN A 412 3.01 -3.55 30.77
N GLY A 413 3.69 -2.89 29.83
CA GLY A 413 5.08 -3.22 29.44
C GLY A 413 5.21 -4.21 28.27
N GLU A 414 4.18 -4.98 27.96
CA GLU A 414 4.21 -6.01 26.92
C GLU A 414 3.69 -5.46 25.58
N GLN A 415 4.44 -5.66 24.50
CA GLN A 415 3.97 -5.39 23.13
C GLN A 415 2.91 -6.42 22.73
N ILE A 416 1.67 -5.97 22.56
CA ILE A 416 0.53 -6.84 22.18
C ILE A 416 0.49 -7.05 20.67
N TRP A 417 0.70 -5.99 19.91
CA TRP A 417 0.76 -6.04 18.44
C TRP A 417 1.60 -4.88 17.91
N ALA A 418 2.06 -5.04 16.67
CA ALA A 418 2.79 -4.01 15.91
C ALA A 418 2.20 -3.93 14.49
N ARG A 419 1.93 -2.71 14.03
CA ARG A 419 1.39 -2.41 12.70
C ARG A 419 2.40 -1.57 11.93
N GLN A 420 2.79 -2.05 10.76
CA GLN A 420 3.82 -1.45 9.91
C GLN A 420 3.20 -0.32 9.06
N GLU A 421 2.69 0.72 9.72
CA GLU A 421 1.99 1.83 9.07
C GLU A 421 2.88 2.61 8.11
N GLY A 422 4.21 2.55 8.23
CA GLY A 422 5.14 3.15 7.27
C GLY A 422 5.05 2.62 5.84
N LEU A 423 4.49 1.42 5.64
CA LEU A 423 4.19 0.84 4.32
C LEU A 423 3.09 1.61 3.57
N SER A 424 2.30 2.44 4.27
CA SER A 424 1.19 3.21 3.69
C SER A 424 1.71 4.26 2.72
N GLY A 425 1.54 4.06 1.42
CA GLY A 425 2.17 4.89 0.40
C GLY A 425 3.47 4.28 -0.15
N ALA A 426 3.42 2.97 -0.39
CA ALA A 426 4.30 2.35 -1.35
C ALA A 426 4.13 3.03 -2.72
N ILE A 427 5.25 3.40 -3.35
CA ILE A 427 5.30 4.07 -4.65
C ILE A 427 6.01 3.23 -5.72
N ALA A 428 6.90 2.34 -5.31
CA ALA A 428 7.58 1.39 -6.18
C ALA A 428 7.77 0.07 -5.43
N ALA A 429 7.67 -1.05 -6.15
CA ALA A 429 8.04 -2.34 -5.62
C ALA A 429 8.70 -3.20 -6.69
N GLU A 430 9.53 -4.15 -6.28
CA GLU A 430 10.20 -5.09 -7.17
C GLU A 430 10.35 -6.46 -6.50
N TRP A 431 10.16 -7.52 -7.30
CA TRP A 431 10.37 -8.90 -6.86
C TRP A 431 11.86 -9.27 -6.87
N VAL A 432 12.29 -9.98 -5.83
CA VAL A 432 13.65 -10.51 -5.72
C VAL A 432 13.60 -11.98 -5.35
N ASP A 433 14.34 -12.81 -6.09
CA ASP A 433 14.52 -14.21 -5.73
C ASP A 433 15.47 -14.31 -4.52
N ILE A 434 15.15 -15.21 -3.58
CA ILE A 434 16.04 -15.49 -2.44
C ILE A 434 17.28 -16.21 -3.01
N PRO A 435 18.49 -15.66 -2.82
CA PRO A 435 19.71 -16.24 -3.40
C PRO A 435 19.93 -17.65 -2.85
N GLN A 436 20.16 -18.59 -3.75
CA GLN A 436 20.60 -19.93 -3.40
C GLN A 436 22.12 -19.93 -3.33
N THR A 437 22.72 -20.68 -2.41
CA THR A 437 24.08 -21.18 -2.61
C THR A 437 24.01 -22.16 -3.78
N GLU A 438 24.16 -21.67 -5.01
CA GLU A 438 24.11 -22.43 -6.27
C GLU A 438 25.27 -23.42 -6.42
N ASN A 439 25.74 -24.05 -5.35
CA ASN A 439 26.83 -25.01 -5.40
C ASN A 439 26.51 -26.17 -6.35
N LEU A 440 25.26 -26.63 -6.43
CA LEU A 440 24.90 -27.75 -7.31
C LEU A 440 24.70 -27.33 -8.77
N ALA A 441 24.03 -26.21 -9.05
CA ALA A 441 23.82 -25.76 -10.42
C ALA A 441 25.15 -25.31 -11.06
N ALA A 442 25.97 -24.55 -10.34
CA ALA A 442 27.29 -24.13 -10.80
C ALA A 442 28.23 -25.33 -11.02
N THR A 443 28.20 -26.34 -10.15
CA THR A 443 28.99 -27.57 -10.35
C THR A 443 28.49 -28.39 -11.53
N LEU A 444 27.18 -28.50 -11.75
CA LEU A 444 26.63 -29.16 -12.95
C LEU A 444 27.00 -28.43 -14.24
N HIS A 445 26.96 -27.09 -14.23
CA HIS A 445 27.43 -26.27 -15.36
C HIS A 445 28.93 -26.47 -15.61
N ALA A 446 29.75 -26.53 -14.56
CA ALA A 446 31.19 -26.81 -14.68
C ALA A 446 31.45 -28.23 -15.21
N GLU A 447 30.69 -29.24 -14.76
CA GLU A 447 30.76 -30.62 -15.26
C GLU A 447 30.45 -30.67 -16.76
N ALA A 448 29.42 -29.94 -17.23
CA ALA A 448 28.97 -29.93 -18.61
C ALA A 448 30.00 -29.36 -19.60
N HIS A 449 30.87 -28.45 -19.16
CA HIS A 449 31.93 -27.85 -19.98
C HIS A 449 33.30 -28.52 -19.77
N SER A 450 33.36 -29.57 -18.95
CA SER A 450 34.58 -30.33 -18.68
C SER A 450 34.65 -31.61 -19.54
N ASN A 451 35.83 -32.24 -19.58
CA ASN A 451 36.01 -33.53 -20.25
C ASN A 451 35.08 -34.60 -19.61
N PRO A 452 34.44 -35.49 -20.37
CA PRO A 452 33.59 -36.57 -19.84
C PRO A 452 34.19 -37.35 -18.65
N LEU A 453 35.51 -37.61 -18.67
CA LEU A 453 36.17 -38.36 -17.59
C LEU A 453 36.33 -37.53 -16.31
N THR A 454 36.66 -36.24 -16.43
CA THR A 454 36.73 -35.33 -15.28
C THR A 454 35.35 -35.08 -14.68
N ALA A 455 34.33 -34.90 -15.53
CA ALA A 455 32.94 -34.78 -15.10
C ALA A 455 32.47 -36.03 -14.35
N TYR A 456 32.83 -37.23 -14.83
CA TYR A 456 32.47 -38.49 -14.18
C TYR A 456 33.12 -38.63 -12.80
N ILE A 457 34.42 -38.39 -12.69
CA ILE A 457 35.13 -38.44 -11.39
C ILE A 457 34.55 -37.43 -10.41
N HIS A 458 34.30 -36.20 -10.88
CA HIS A 458 33.67 -35.15 -10.08
C HIS A 458 32.28 -35.58 -9.58
N ARG A 459 31.45 -36.17 -10.46
CA ARG A 459 30.12 -36.69 -10.12
C ARG A 459 30.18 -37.80 -9.07
N VAL A 460 31.10 -38.75 -9.21
CA VAL A 460 31.25 -39.86 -8.23
C VAL A 460 31.67 -39.31 -6.86
N ASN A 461 32.64 -38.39 -6.82
CA ASN A 461 33.07 -37.74 -5.58
C ASN A 461 31.92 -36.96 -4.92
N ARG A 462 31.13 -36.24 -5.72
CA ARG A 462 29.94 -35.54 -5.24
C ARG A 462 28.91 -36.50 -4.67
N HIS A 463 28.56 -37.58 -5.37
CA HIS A 463 27.62 -38.58 -4.85
C HIS A 463 28.12 -39.26 -3.57
N PHE A 464 29.42 -39.51 -3.47
CA PHE A 464 30.03 -40.03 -2.24
C PHE A 464 29.96 -39.01 -1.10
N HIS A 465 30.16 -37.72 -1.39
CA HIS A 465 29.95 -36.65 -0.41
C HIS A 465 28.47 -36.52 -0.01
N ASP A 466 27.54 -36.63 -0.95
CA ASP A 466 26.09 -36.58 -0.69
C ASP A 466 25.65 -37.75 0.22
N LEU A 467 26.27 -38.92 0.07
CA LEU A 467 26.03 -40.10 0.93
C LEU A 467 26.38 -39.85 2.41
N TYR A 468 27.28 -38.93 2.73
CA TYR A 468 27.57 -38.54 4.12
C TYR A 468 26.33 -38.00 4.84
N TYR A 469 25.42 -37.34 4.10
CA TYR A 469 24.18 -36.79 4.65
C TYR A 469 23.02 -37.81 4.65
N LEU A 470 23.19 -39.00 4.05
CA LEU A 470 22.16 -40.03 3.95
C LEU A 470 21.60 -40.49 5.31
N PRO A 471 22.40 -40.71 6.38
CA PRO A 471 21.86 -41.11 7.68
C PRO A 471 20.88 -40.08 8.25
N GLY A 472 21.19 -38.78 8.10
CA GLY A 472 20.31 -37.69 8.50
C GLY A 472 19.03 -37.63 7.66
N TYR A 473 19.14 -37.88 6.35
CA TYR A 473 17.97 -37.98 5.46
C TYR A 473 17.05 -39.15 5.85
N LEU A 474 17.60 -40.35 6.10
CA LEU A 474 16.84 -41.54 6.51
C LEU A 474 16.16 -41.35 7.87
N LYS A 475 16.81 -40.67 8.82
CA LYS A 475 16.21 -40.36 10.13
C LYS A 475 14.96 -39.47 10.01
N ASN A 476 14.94 -38.55 9.05
CA ASN A 476 13.83 -37.61 8.82
C ASN A 476 12.74 -38.15 7.88
N LEU A 477 12.96 -39.31 7.25
CA LEU A 477 12.05 -39.89 6.25
C LEU A 477 10.66 -40.25 6.82
N PRO A 478 10.55 -40.91 8.00
CA PRO A 478 9.24 -41.19 8.60
C PRO A 478 8.44 -39.90 8.83
N GLU A 479 9.04 -38.89 9.46
CA GLU A 479 8.41 -37.58 9.69
C GLU A 479 7.91 -36.94 8.38
N ARG A 480 8.73 -36.95 7.32
CA ARG A 480 8.35 -36.40 6.00
C ARG A 480 7.19 -37.15 5.36
N VAL A 481 7.20 -38.49 5.45
CA VAL A 481 6.12 -39.32 4.90
C VAL A 481 4.82 -39.06 5.67
N PHE A 482 4.88 -39.08 7.01
CA PHE A 482 3.73 -38.76 7.86
C PHE A 482 3.19 -37.36 7.59
N SER A 483 4.04 -36.33 7.56
CA SER A 483 3.60 -34.96 7.28
C SER A 483 3.02 -34.80 5.87
N SER A 484 3.54 -35.54 4.88
CA SER A 484 3.04 -35.49 3.50
C SER A 484 1.66 -36.14 3.34
N ILE A 485 1.34 -37.15 4.15
CA ILE A 485 0.09 -37.92 4.11
C ILE A 485 -0.99 -37.23 4.94
N PHE A 486 -0.65 -36.77 6.15
CA PHE A 486 -1.63 -36.22 7.09
C PHE A 486 -1.81 -34.70 6.98
N GLN A 487 -1.16 -34.03 6.01
CA GLN A 487 -1.26 -32.58 5.77
C GLN A 487 -1.20 -31.72 7.05
N THR A 488 -0.51 -32.20 8.09
CA THR A 488 -0.24 -31.39 9.27
C THR A 488 0.72 -30.30 8.81
N GLN A 489 0.23 -29.07 8.68
CA GLN A 489 1.05 -27.89 8.46
C GLN A 489 2.01 -27.75 9.64
N VAL A 490 3.13 -28.47 9.61
CA VAL A 490 4.28 -28.15 10.46
C VAL A 490 4.93 -26.94 9.79
N THR A 491 4.32 -25.78 9.96
CA THR A 491 4.98 -24.48 9.81
C THR A 491 6.07 -24.47 10.87
N LYS A 492 7.25 -25.00 10.53
CA LYS A 492 8.46 -24.63 11.26
C LYS A 492 8.57 -23.12 11.08
N LYS A 493 8.23 -22.37 12.13
CA LYS A 493 8.53 -20.95 12.33
C LYS A 493 10.05 -20.77 12.36
N THR A 494 10.71 -21.00 11.24
CA THR A 494 12.09 -20.57 11.06
C THR A 494 12.01 -19.29 10.27
N ASN A 495 12.37 -18.16 10.90
CA ASN A 495 12.59 -16.85 10.26
C ASN A 495 13.76 -16.87 9.25
N LEU A 496 14.17 -18.06 8.79
CA LEU A 496 15.25 -18.24 7.84
C LEU A 496 14.69 -18.01 6.44
N LEU A 497 15.30 -17.07 5.72
CA LEU A 497 15.04 -16.79 4.32
C LEU A 497 15.55 -17.96 3.47
N ILE A 498 14.69 -18.92 3.18
CA ILE A 498 15.02 -20.10 2.37
C ILE A 498 14.05 -20.17 1.20
N ARG A 499 14.59 -20.22 -0.01
CA ARG A 499 13.81 -20.43 -1.23
C ARG A 499 13.08 -21.79 -1.17
N ASP A 500 11.80 -21.79 -1.52
CA ASP A 500 11.01 -23.02 -1.63
C ASP A 500 11.21 -23.70 -3.01
N SER A 501 10.86 -24.98 -3.10
CA SER A 501 11.02 -25.75 -4.35
C SER A 501 10.14 -25.26 -5.50
N PHE A 502 9.02 -24.59 -5.19
CA PHE A 502 8.06 -24.09 -6.18
C PHE A 502 8.28 -22.60 -6.53
N GLY A 503 9.22 -21.92 -5.85
CA GLY A 503 9.52 -20.52 -6.08
C GLY A 503 8.41 -19.55 -5.70
N PHE A 504 7.57 -19.92 -4.73
CA PHE A 504 6.57 -19.03 -4.14
C PHE A 504 7.15 -18.10 -3.07
N ASN A 505 8.23 -18.52 -2.42
CA ASN A 505 8.92 -17.76 -1.39
C ASN A 505 9.97 -16.86 -2.03
N LYS A 506 9.57 -15.60 -2.23
CA LYS A 506 10.40 -14.52 -2.75
C LYS A 506 10.37 -13.34 -1.80
N LEU A 507 11.30 -12.42 -2.01
CA LEU A 507 11.25 -11.12 -1.37
C LEU A 507 10.57 -10.12 -2.31
N VAL A 508 9.85 -9.19 -1.72
CA VAL A 508 9.35 -8.00 -2.42
C VAL A 508 9.94 -6.80 -1.73
N ILE A 509 10.75 -6.03 -2.45
CA ILE A 509 11.28 -4.77 -1.94
C ILE A 509 10.29 -3.68 -2.26
N VAL A 510 9.88 -2.92 -1.25
CA VAL A 510 8.89 -1.86 -1.35
C VAL A 510 9.51 -0.54 -0.93
N ALA A 511 9.44 0.45 -1.82
CA ALA A 511 9.85 1.82 -1.56
C ALA A 511 8.65 2.71 -1.26
N THR A 512 8.73 3.49 -0.19
CA THR A 512 7.63 4.36 0.24
C THR A 512 7.94 5.83 0.00
N TRP A 513 6.93 6.66 -0.26
CA TRP A 513 7.12 8.10 -0.44
C TRP A 513 7.76 8.81 0.76
N ARG A 514 7.82 8.16 1.94
CA ARG A 514 8.51 8.68 3.13
C ARG A 514 10.01 8.44 3.14
N GLY A 515 10.57 7.78 2.13
CA GLY A 515 12.02 7.52 2.05
C GLY A 515 12.48 6.21 2.71
N SER A 516 11.55 5.30 3.00
CA SER A 516 11.81 4.02 3.65
C SER A 516 11.79 2.88 2.61
N LEU A 517 12.66 1.89 2.77
CA LEU A 517 12.61 0.62 2.05
C LEU A 517 12.28 -0.52 3.00
N TYR A 518 11.37 -1.38 2.56
CA TYR A 518 10.94 -2.57 3.26
C TYR A 518 11.20 -3.80 2.41
N ALA A 519 11.66 -4.89 3.02
CA ALA A 519 11.62 -6.21 2.39
C ALA A 519 10.49 -7.04 3.00
N LEU A 520 9.55 -7.47 2.16
CA LEU A 520 8.45 -8.34 2.54
C LEU A 520 8.72 -9.76 2.04
N ASN A 521 8.47 -10.75 2.88
CA ASN A 521 8.55 -12.15 2.49
C ASN A 521 7.19 -12.65 1.97
N SER A 522 7.08 -12.91 0.66
CA SER A 522 5.83 -13.36 0.04
C SER A 522 5.43 -14.78 0.45
N GLY A 523 6.40 -15.64 0.78
CA GLY A 523 6.17 -17.02 1.20
C GLY A 523 5.63 -17.11 2.64
N ASN A 524 5.92 -16.11 3.47
CA ASN A 524 5.52 -16.03 4.87
C ASN A 524 4.54 -14.87 5.11
N ARG A 525 3.47 -14.83 4.30
CA ARG A 525 2.33 -13.88 4.44
C ARG A 525 2.73 -12.41 4.51
N GLY A 526 3.76 -12.01 3.77
CA GLY A 526 4.17 -10.62 3.63
C GLY A 526 4.76 -10.01 4.90
N ILE A 527 5.34 -10.80 5.80
CA ILE A 527 6.02 -10.29 7.00
C ILE A 527 7.24 -9.43 6.58
N VAL A 528 7.43 -8.29 7.25
CA VAL A 528 8.61 -7.44 7.09
C VAL A 528 9.84 -8.17 7.63
N VAL A 529 10.83 -8.38 6.77
CA VAL A 529 12.11 -9.02 7.09
C VAL A 529 13.10 -8.00 7.63
N TRP A 530 13.22 -6.87 6.95
CA TRP A 530 14.05 -5.74 7.34
C TRP A 530 13.45 -4.43 6.83
N LEU A 531 13.89 -3.33 7.45
CA LEU A 531 13.53 -1.95 7.12
C LEU A 531 14.78 -1.09 7.13
N VAL A 532 14.97 -0.28 6.08
CA VAL A 532 16.07 0.69 6.00
C VAL A 532 15.53 2.06 5.58
N LYS A 533 15.91 3.09 6.33
CA LYS A 533 15.59 4.49 5.98
C LYS A 533 16.68 5.04 5.05
N ILE A 534 16.33 5.30 3.79
CA ILE A 534 17.28 5.80 2.78
C ILE A 534 17.23 7.32 2.69
N ALA A 535 16.08 7.87 2.32
CA ALA A 535 15.93 9.30 2.06
C ALA A 535 15.49 10.03 3.33
N LYS A 536 16.14 11.17 3.59
CA LYS A 536 15.75 12.14 4.63
C LYS A 536 15.02 13.34 4.01
N THR A 537 14.19 13.09 3.00
CA THR A 537 13.40 14.15 2.36
C THR A 537 12.31 14.63 3.32
N PRO A 538 12.04 15.95 3.41
CA PRO A 538 10.87 16.45 4.11
C PRO A 538 9.62 15.77 3.55
N ILE A 539 8.73 15.34 4.45
CA ILE A 539 7.48 14.66 4.12
C ILE A 539 6.70 15.44 3.04
N SER A 540 6.65 16.78 3.14
CA SER A 540 5.97 17.65 2.19
C SER A 540 6.41 17.52 0.72
N LYS A 541 7.67 17.15 0.45
CA LYS A 541 8.18 16.98 -0.92
C LYS A 541 7.99 15.55 -1.44
N GLY A 542 7.94 14.57 -0.53
CA GLY A 542 7.92 13.14 -0.82
C GLY A 542 9.18 12.65 -1.52
N TRP A 543 9.56 11.39 -1.27
CA TRP A 543 10.56 10.70 -2.07
C TRP A 543 9.92 10.28 -3.40
N ASN A 544 10.56 10.62 -4.51
CA ASN A 544 10.10 10.25 -5.84
C ASN A 544 11.10 9.27 -6.44
N VAL A 545 10.72 8.00 -6.45
CA VAL A 545 11.53 6.90 -7.01
C VAL A 545 11.30 6.85 -8.52
N LYS A 546 12.39 6.94 -9.29
CA LYS A 546 12.35 6.85 -10.76
C LYS A 546 12.54 5.43 -11.26
N SER A 547 13.38 4.65 -10.58
CA SER A 547 13.61 3.26 -10.93
C SER A 547 13.99 2.47 -9.69
N LEU A 548 13.46 1.25 -9.62
CA LEU A 548 13.78 0.21 -8.64
C LEU A 548 13.92 -1.09 -9.43
N TRP A 549 15.04 -1.80 -9.26
CA TRP A 549 15.22 -3.09 -9.89
C TRP A 549 16.09 -4.04 -9.08
N ALA A 550 15.94 -5.32 -9.35
CA ALA A 550 16.71 -6.39 -8.74
C ALA A 550 17.63 -7.08 -9.74
N ASP A 551 18.85 -7.38 -9.29
CA ASP A 551 19.71 -8.41 -9.87
C ASP A 551 19.55 -9.69 -9.05
N ASN A 552 18.73 -10.60 -9.55
CA ASN A 552 18.43 -11.87 -8.88
C ASN A 552 19.63 -12.81 -8.78
N ASN A 553 20.63 -12.67 -9.65
CA ASN A 553 21.83 -13.50 -9.60
C ASN A 553 22.79 -13.02 -8.52
N ALA A 554 22.95 -11.70 -8.40
CA ALA A 554 23.77 -11.08 -7.37
C ALA A 554 23.07 -10.98 -6.00
N GLY A 555 21.74 -11.06 -5.97
CA GLY A 555 20.94 -10.81 -4.75
C GLY A 555 20.98 -9.34 -4.33
N VAL A 556 21.14 -8.43 -5.30
CA VAL A 556 21.32 -6.98 -5.09
C VAL A 556 20.13 -6.22 -5.65
N VAL A 557 19.70 -5.20 -4.93
CA VAL A 557 18.63 -4.30 -5.36
C VAL A 557 19.18 -2.90 -5.46
N SER A 558 18.82 -2.21 -6.53
CA SER A 558 19.28 -0.87 -6.81
C SER A 558 18.10 0.07 -7.01
N ILE A 559 18.23 1.28 -6.48
CA ILE A 559 17.20 2.31 -6.54
C ILE A 559 17.79 3.65 -6.96
N ILE A 560 17.00 4.40 -7.74
CA ILE A 560 17.33 5.74 -8.21
C ILE A 560 16.20 6.70 -7.84
N GLY A 561 16.53 7.73 -7.07
CA GLY A 561 15.64 8.85 -6.77
C GLY A 561 15.63 9.91 -7.87
N SER A 562 14.59 10.75 -7.89
CA SER A 562 14.48 11.88 -8.82
C SER A 562 15.52 12.99 -8.61
N ASP A 563 16.18 12.98 -7.47
CA ASP A 563 17.23 13.91 -7.03
C ASP A 563 18.64 13.42 -7.39
N ASP A 564 18.75 12.45 -8.30
CA ASP A 564 20.00 11.78 -8.66
C ASP A 564 20.63 10.93 -7.54
N SER A 565 19.92 10.72 -6.43
CA SER A 565 20.35 9.76 -5.42
C SER A 565 20.35 8.34 -5.99
N PHE A 566 21.43 7.61 -5.73
CA PHE A 566 21.56 6.19 -6.08
C PHE A 566 21.84 5.40 -4.81
N THR A 567 21.18 4.26 -4.65
CA THR A 567 21.48 3.34 -3.55
C THR A 567 21.35 1.90 -4.02
N SER A 568 22.37 1.11 -3.71
CA SER A 568 22.43 -0.34 -3.95
C SER A 568 22.55 -1.05 -2.61
N LEU A 569 21.80 -2.15 -2.45
CA LEU A 569 21.67 -2.88 -1.19
C LEU A 569 21.53 -4.37 -1.41
N ASN A 570 21.97 -5.15 -0.41
CA ASN A 570 21.75 -6.58 -0.37
C ASN A 570 20.26 -6.84 -0.10
N ALA A 571 19.59 -7.56 -1.01
CA ALA A 571 18.15 -7.77 -0.93
C ALA A 571 17.72 -8.60 0.30
N SER A 572 18.59 -9.49 0.78
CA SER A 572 18.26 -10.40 1.88
C SER A 572 18.48 -9.79 3.26
N THR A 573 19.50 -8.94 3.42
CA THR A 573 19.87 -8.34 4.71
C THR A 573 19.48 -6.87 4.84
N GLY A 574 19.31 -6.17 3.72
CA GLY A 574 19.11 -4.72 3.70
C GLY A 574 20.41 -3.91 3.83
N ASP A 575 21.57 -4.57 3.90
CA ASP A 575 22.85 -3.87 4.04
C ASP A 575 23.14 -3.02 2.80
N VAL A 576 23.41 -1.74 3.01
CA VAL A 576 23.74 -0.80 1.93
C VAL A 576 25.15 -1.10 1.42
N ILE A 577 25.25 -1.43 0.13
CA ILE A 577 26.50 -1.73 -0.56
C ILE A 577 27.13 -0.45 -1.11
N GLU A 578 26.33 0.36 -1.81
CA GLU A 578 26.76 1.60 -2.45
C GLU A 578 25.69 2.66 -2.27
N ARG A 579 26.09 3.90 -2.00
CA ARG A 579 25.19 5.04 -1.89
C ARG A 579 25.85 6.29 -2.43
N THR A 580 25.14 6.97 -3.32
CA THR A 580 25.51 8.26 -3.87
C THR A 580 24.47 9.28 -3.44
N GLU A 581 24.91 10.29 -2.69
CA GLU A 581 24.05 11.41 -2.27
C GLU A 581 23.73 12.34 -3.45
N PRO A 582 22.59 13.05 -3.41
CA PRO A 582 22.18 13.96 -4.47
C PRO A 582 23.21 15.06 -4.70
N GLN A 583 23.61 15.28 -5.96
CA GLN A 583 24.54 16.35 -6.34
C GLN A 583 23.77 17.68 -6.52
N PRO A 584 24.20 18.79 -5.89
CA PRO A 584 23.48 20.06 -5.95
C PRO A 584 23.55 20.79 -7.31
N SER A 585 24.18 20.22 -8.34
CA SER A 585 24.43 20.91 -9.60
C SER A 585 24.51 19.99 -10.82
N SER A 586 23.41 19.33 -11.16
CA SER A 586 23.06 19.06 -12.56
C SER A 586 21.56 18.82 -12.67
N TYR A 587 20.87 19.62 -13.48
CA TYR A 587 19.46 19.44 -13.80
C TYR A 587 19.23 18.19 -14.67
N MET A 588 19.68 17.01 -14.25
CA MET A 588 19.37 15.76 -14.93
C MET A 588 17.96 15.34 -14.54
N ARG A 589 16.98 15.65 -15.40
CA ARG A 589 15.56 15.41 -15.09
C ARG A 589 15.14 13.96 -15.31
N ARG A 590 15.87 13.18 -16.12
CA ARG A 590 15.44 11.85 -16.56
C ARG A 590 16.63 10.89 -16.61
N ARG A 591 16.44 9.69 -16.04
CA ARG A 591 17.35 8.55 -16.14
C ARG A 591 16.56 7.32 -16.58
N ALA A 592 17.21 6.42 -17.29
CA ALA A 592 16.65 5.12 -17.64
C ALA A 592 17.65 4.02 -17.30
N VAL A 593 17.13 2.88 -16.88
CA VAL A 593 17.94 1.67 -16.66
C VAL A 593 17.71 0.75 -17.84
N VAL A 594 18.76 0.42 -18.57
CA VAL A 594 18.71 -0.41 -19.77
C VAL A 594 19.63 -1.61 -19.64
N LYS A 595 19.31 -2.68 -20.38
CA LYS A 595 20.14 -3.89 -20.42
C LYS A 595 21.35 -3.65 -21.33
N SER A 596 22.54 -3.98 -20.85
CA SER A 596 23.81 -3.99 -21.59
C SER A 596 24.35 -5.41 -21.69
N SER A 597 25.43 -5.59 -22.46
CA SER A 597 26.14 -6.87 -22.63
C SER A 597 26.75 -7.44 -21.33
N THR A 598 26.88 -6.62 -20.30
CA THR A 598 27.63 -6.92 -19.05
C THR A 598 26.79 -6.70 -17.78
N GLY A 599 25.51 -6.33 -17.94
CA GLY A 599 24.62 -6.06 -16.82
C GLY A 599 23.54 -5.05 -17.17
N ARG A 600 23.10 -4.25 -16.20
CA ARG A 600 22.23 -3.09 -16.45
C ARG A 600 23.06 -1.82 -16.39
N LEU A 601 22.81 -0.92 -17.33
CA LEU A 601 23.47 0.39 -17.44
C LEU A 601 22.46 1.49 -17.12
N ILE A 602 22.89 2.47 -16.34
CA ILE A 602 22.12 3.69 -16.07
C ILE A 602 22.47 4.71 -17.15
N LEU A 603 21.48 5.13 -17.93
CA LEU A 603 21.60 6.20 -18.90
C LEU A 603 21.02 7.49 -18.32
N ASN A 604 21.83 8.54 -18.31
CA ASN A 604 21.41 9.89 -17.97
C ASN A 604 20.93 10.60 -19.23
N MET A 605 19.75 11.20 -19.19
CA MET A 605 19.19 11.96 -20.31
C MET A 605 19.27 13.46 -20.05
N ASP A 606 19.48 14.23 -21.13
CA ASP A 606 19.44 15.69 -21.10
C ASP A 606 17.98 16.23 -21.07
N GLU A 607 17.82 17.56 -21.12
CA GLU A 607 16.48 18.18 -21.15
C GLU A 607 15.64 17.80 -22.38
N THR A 608 16.29 17.40 -23.47
CA THR A 608 15.64 17.01 -24.72
C THR A 608 15.20 15.54 -24.72
N GLY A 609 15.56 14.78 -23.69
CA GLY A 609 15.26 13.35 -23.59
C GLY A 609 16.27 12.46 -24.30
N ILE A 610 17.40 13.02 -24.75
CA ILE A 610 18.46 12.27 -25.43
C ILE A 610 19.45 11.80 -24.36
N PRO A 611 19.83 10.51 -24.33
CA PRO A 611 20.83 9.99 -23.42
C PRO A 611 22.20 10.63 -23.68
N GLN A 612 23.05 10.73 -22.67
CA GLN A 612 24.45 11.13 -22.84
C GLN A 612 25.29 10.02 -23.48
N ALA A 613 26.41 10.40 -24.07
CA ALA A 613 27.38 9.44 -24.61
C ALA A 613 27.91 8.51 -23.51
N ILE A 614 28.01 7.22 -23.84
CA ILE A 614 28.47 6.19 -22.92
C ILE A 614 29.99 6.26 -22.86
N THR A 615 30.54 6.59 -21.69
CA THR A 615 32.01 6.67 -21.45
C THR A 615 32.63 5.37 -20.93
N SER A 616 31.82 4.32 -20.74
CA SER A 616 32.23 3.02 -20.22
C SER A 616 32.41 1.98 -21.34
N ASN A 617 33.12 0.88 -21.06
CA ASN A 617 33.27 -0.26 -22.00
C ASN A 617 31.98 -1.08 -22.19
N HIS A 618 30.82 -0.53 -21.82
CA HIS A 618 29.53 -1.21 -21.88
C HIS A 618 28.86 -0.94 -23.22
N THR A 619 28.52 -2.01 -23.95
CA THR A 619 27.74 -1.92 -25.19
C THR A 619 26.25 -2.15 -24.90
N LEU A 620 25.39 -1.28 -25.44
CA LEU A 620 23.94 -1.48 -25.38
C LEU A 620 23.50 -2.60 -26.32
N ALA A 621 22.44 -3.31 -25.93
CA ALA A 621 21.90 -4.43 -26.70
C ALA A 621 21.06 -4.00 -27.93
N GLY A 622 20.61 -2.74 -27.99
CA GLY A 622 19.77 -2.24 -29.08
C GLY A 622 19.41 -0.75 -28.92
N PRO A 623 18.61 -0.19 -29.84
CA PRO A 623 18.08 1.17 -29.73
C PRO A 623 17.14 1.29 -28.54
N ILE A 624 16.92 2.52 -28.08
CA ILE A 624 16.05 2.84 -26.96
C ILE A 624 14.98 3.84 -27.38
N VAL A 625 13.82 3.77 -26.72
CA VAL A 625 12.77 4.78 -26.87
C VAL A 625 12.83 5.74 -25.71
N THR A 626 12.90 7.03 -26.01
CA THR A 626 12.87 8.09 -25.01
C THR A 626 11.70 9.03 -25.26
N ARG A 627 11.35 9.80 -24.24
CA ARG A 627 10.35 10.86 -24.34
C ARG A 627 11.06 12.19 -24.25
N GLY A 628 10.76 13.10 -25.19
CA GLY A 628 11.34 14.43 -25.25
C GLY A 628 10.62 15.45 -24.35
N LYS A 629 11.01 16.73 -24.46
CA LYS A 629 10.58 17.81 -23.55
C LYS A 629 9.12 18.19 -23.73
N HIS A 630 8.63 18.17 -24.97
CA HIS A 630 7.27 18.55 -25.35
C HIS A 630 6.33 17.35 -25.43
N GLY A 631 6.79 16.18 -24.96
CA GLY A 631 6.02 14.96 -24.90
C GLY A 631 6.20 14.04 -26.11
N GLU A 632 6.97 14.47 -27.13
CA GLU A 632 7.36 13.68 -28.29
C GLU A 632 8.03 12.35 -27.90
N VAL A 633 7.85 11.32 -28.72
CA VAL A 633 8.47 10.00 -28.53
C VAL A 633 9.59 9.87 -29.56
N GLN A 634 10.78 9.48 -29.12
CA GLN A 634 11.98 9.45 -29.96
C GLN A 634 12.63 8.07 -29.90
N GLY A 635 13.04 7.56 -31.06
CA GLY A 635 13.92 6.39 -31.14
C GLY A 635 15.37 6.84 -31.20
N VAL A 636 16.17 6.42 -30.22
CA VAL A 636 17.60 6.75 -30.14
C VAL A 636 18.43 5.49 -30.35
N ARG A 637 19.29 5.52 -31.36
CA ARG A 637 20.33 4.50 -31.60
C ARG A 637 21.67 5.02 -31.13
N PHE A 638 22.62 4.13 -30.89
CA PHE A 638 23.98 4.52 -30.54
C PHE A 638 24.95 4.06 -31.63
N ASP A 639 25.78 4.98 -32.12
CA ASP A 639 26.72 4.78 -33.23
C ASP A 639 28.17 5.06 -32.76
N GLY A 640 29.16 4.66 -33.56
CA GLY A 640 30.60 4.78 -33.28
C GLY A 640 31.27 3.51 -32.70
N LEU A 641 32.61 3.53 -32.52
CA LEU A 641 33.36 2.43 -31.91
C LEU A 641 32.78 2.14 -30.51
N ASN A 642 32.25 0.93 -30.31
CA ASN A 642 31.55 0.45 -29.10
C ASN A 642 30.12 1.00 -28.84
N ASN A 643 29.42 1.58 -29.83
CA ASN A 643 28.05 2.11 -29.67
C ASN A 643 27.93 3.16 -28.54
N ASN A 644 28.82 4.16 -28.54
CA ASN A 644 28.93 5.12 -27.44
C ASN A 644 28.22 6.47 -27.71
N SER A 645 27.96 6.85 -28.96
CA SER A 645 27.39 8.17 -29.30
C SER A 645 25.90 8.09 -29.67
N PRO A 646 25.01 8.84 -29.00
CA PRO A 646 23.57 8.76 -29.22
C PRO A 646 23.13 9.56 -30.47
N ILE A 647 22.30 8.95 -31.30
CA ILE A 647 21.73 9.53 -32.52
C ILE A 647 20.22 9.26 -32.54
N VAL A 648 19.41 10.32 -32.67
CA VAL A 648 17.96 10.22 -32.88
C VAL A 648 17.71 9.69 -34.29
N SER A 649 17.02 8.55 -34.39
CA SER A 649 16.71 7.87 -35.65
C SER A 649 15.35 8.27 -36.21
N TRP A 650 14.35 8.42 -35.32
CA TRP A 650 13.00 8.85 -35.66
C TRP A 650 12.39 9.64 -34.51
N THR A 651 11.36 10.43 -34.81
CA THR A 651 10.58 11.18 -33.80
C THR A 651 9.11 11.10 -34.17
N PHE A 652 8.30 10.67 -33.21
CA PHE A 652 6.84 10.68 -33.27
C PHE A 652 6.32 11.86 -32.47
N GLN A 653 5.52 12.69 -33.12
CA GLN A 653 4.81 13.80 -32.50
C GLN A 653 3.31 13.64 -32.79
N PRO A 654 2.45 13.72 -31.76
CA PRO A 654 1.00 13.61 -31.96
C PRO A 654 0.45 14.85 -32.67
N ASN A 655 -0.77 14.80 -33.20
CA ASN A 655 -1.33 15.93 -33.95
C ASN A 655 -1.50 17.18 -33.06
N PHE A 656 -1.70 18.34 -33.70
CA PHE A 656 -1.83 19.61 -32.99
C PHE A 656 -3.00 19.60 -31.98
N GLY A 657 -2.67 19.82 -30.69
CA GLY A 657 -3.65 19.82 -29.60
C GLY A 657 -3.87 18.47 -28.93
N GLU A 658 -3.10 17.45 -29.30
CA GLU A 658 -2.99 16.18 -28.58
C GLU A 658 -1.83 16.22 -27.57
N GLU A 659 -2.00 15.57 -26.42
CA GLU A 659 -0.98 15.36 -25.40
C GLU A 659 -0.81 13.86 -25.14
N ILE A 660 0.43 13.38 -25.13
CA ILE A 660 0.74 11.99 -24.80
C ILE A 660 0.62 11.79 -23.29
N ILE A 661 -0.22 10.85 -22.87
CA ILE A 661 -0.40 10.51 -21.45
C ILE A 661 0.36 9.24 -21.04
N ASN A 662 0.53 8.29 -21.96
CA ASN A 662 1.18 7.01 -21.65
C ASN A 662 1.97 6.45 -22.84
N VAL A 663 3.05 5.73 -22.55
CA VAL A 663 3.86 4.97 -23.51
C VAL A 663 4.16 3.61 -22.89
N VAL A 664 3.60 2.56 -23.46
CA VAL A 664 3.66 1.21 -22.91
C VAL A 664 4.47 0.30 -23.83
N SER A 665 5.42 -0.40 -23.26
CA SER A 665 6.18 -1.47 -23.93
C SER A 665 5.75 -2.85 -23.42
N ARG A 666 6.18 -3.90 -24.11
CA ARG A 666 5.99 -5.27 -23.65
C ARG A 666 6.69 -5.51 -22.30
N PRO A 667 6.14 -6.37 -21.43
CA PRO A 667 6.82 -6.75 -20.19
C PRO A 667 8.21 -7.33 -20.46
N SER A 668 9.15 -7.09 -19.54
CA SER A 668 10.54 -7.55 -19.71
C SER A 668 10.70 -9.07 -19.74
N HIS A 669 9.76 -9.79 -19.11
CA HIS A 669 9.60 -11.24 -19.18
C HIS A 669 8.25 -11.56 -19.81
N ASP A 670 8.26 -11.81 -21.12
CA ASP A 670 7.06 -12.01 -21.93
C ASP A 670 7.24 -13.16 -22.95
N PRO A 671 7.51 -14.40 -22.48
CA PRO A 671 7.73 -15.54 -23.36
C PRO A 671 6.47 -15.90 -24.15
N VAL A 672 6.67 -16.39 -25.37
CA VAL A 672 5.60 -16.79 -26.28
C VAL A 672 5.70 -18.29 -26.54
N ALA A 673 4.72 -19.06 -26.07
CA ALA A 673 4.73 -20.51 -26.21
C ALA A 673 4.33 -21.00 -27.61
N SER A 674 3.48 -20.25 -28.33
CA SER A 674 3.01 -20.61 -29.68
C SER A 674 3.00 -19.42 -30.62
N ILE A 675 3.56 -19.63 -31.81
CA ILE A 675 3.64 -18.65 -32.92
C ILE A 675 2.27 -18.37 -33.58
N GLY A 676 1.30 -19.27 -33.43
CA GLY A 676 0.00 -19.16 -34.09
C GLY A 676 -1.14 -19.72 -33.23
N LYS A 677 -2.37 -19.38 -33.61
CA LYS A 677 -3.60 -20.00 -33.10
C LYS A 677 -4.07 -21.07 -34.08
N VAL A 678 -4.33 -22.28 -33.59
CA VAL A 678 -4.93 -23.35 -34.41
C VAL A 678 -6.43 -23.13 -34.48
N LEU A 679 -6.98 -23.10 -35.68
CA LEU A 679 -8.40 -22.93 -35.97
C LEU A 679 -9.11 -24.30 -35.95
N GLY A 680 -10.45 -24.29 -35.91
CA GLY A 680 -11.25 -25.55 -35.86
C GLY A 680 -11.02 -26.46 -37.07
N ASP A 681 -10.63 -25.91 -38.21
CA ASP A 681 -10.28 -26.65 -39.43
C ASP A 681 -8.82 -27.13 -39.48
N ARG A 682 -8.07 -26.98 -38.38
CA ARG A 682 -6.63 -27.29 -38.22
C ARG A 682 -5.69 -26.37 -39.01
N ASN A 683 -6.20 -25.31 -39.62
CA ASN A 683 -5.36 -24.25 -40.16
C ASN A 683 -4.81 -23.39 -39.02
N VAL A 684 -3.73 -22.66 -39.29
CA VAL A 684 -3.04 -21.84 -38.29
C VAL A 684 -3.15 -20.38 -38.67
N LEU A 685 -3.69 -19.57 -37.76
CA LEU A 685 -3.64 -18.11 -37.86
C LEU A 685 -2.39 -17.61 -37.13
N TYR A 686 -1.42 -17.12 -37.88
CA TYR A 686 -0.13 -16.68 -37.32
C TYR A 686 -0.24 -15.35 -36.59
N LYS A 687 0.31 -15.31 -35.38
CA LYS A 687 0.32 -14.11 -34.54
C LYS A 687 1.38 -13.15 -35.04
N TYR A 688 1.08 -11.86 -35.02
CA TYR A 688 2.09 -10.84 -35.29
C TYR A 688 2.95 -10.64 -34.03
N LEU A 689 4.18 -11.17 -34.05
CA LEU A 689 5.08 -11.25 -32.89
C LEU A 689 6.30 -10.35 -33.03
N ASN A 690 6.07 -9.05 -33.08
CA ASN A 690 7.15 -8.07 -33.05
C ASN A 690 7.61 -7.81 -31.58
N PRO A 691 8.89 -8.01 -31.22
CA PRO A 691 9.41 -7.69 -29.88
C PRO A 691 9.59 -6.19 -29.64
N ASN A 692 9.63 -5.41 -30.71
CA ASN A 692 10.01 -4.00 -30.73
C ASN A 692 8.79 -3.07 -30.86
N ILE A 693 7.63 -3.45 -30.33
CA ILE A 693 6.42 -2.61 -30.40
C ILE A 693 6.20 -1.80 -29.13
N ILE A 694 5.69 -0.58 -29.31
CA ILE A 694 5.22 0.29 -28.23
C ILE A 694 3.82 0.78 -28.54
N LEU A 695 3.02 0.99 -27.49
CA LEU A 695 1.70 1.59 -27.57
C LEU A 695 1.76 2.99 -26.98
N VAL A 696 1.50 4.00 -27.80
CA VAL A 696 1.43 5.41 -27.40
C VAL A 696 -0.03 5.82 -27.27
N THR A 697 -0.39 6.35 -26.10
CA THR A 697 -1.73 6.90 -25.83
C THR A 697 -1.65 8.41 -25.77
N SER A 698 -2.42 9.11 -26.61
CA SER A 698 -2.59 10.56 -26.58
C SER A 698 -4.05 10.96 -26.40
N VAL A 699 -4.28 12.16 -25.86
CA VAL A 699 -5.62 12.72 -25.64
C VAL A 699 -5.68 14.15 -26.12
N SER A 700 -6.83 14.59 -26.61
CA SER A 700 -7.11 16.00 -26.90
C SER A 700 -8.23 16.50 -26.02
N ASN A 701 -7.90 17.40 -25.08
CA ASN A 701 -8.87 18.02 -24.18
C ASN A 701 -9.90 18.89 -24.94
N LYS A 702 -9.53 19.45 -26.09
CA LYS A 702 -10.41 20.31 -26.88
C LYS A 702 -11.53 19.53 -27.56
N THR A 703 -11.21 18.36 -28.11
CA THR A 703 -12.17 17.52 -28.83
C THR A 703 -12.72 16.38 -27.98
N SER A 704 -12.20 16.19 -26.76
CA SER A 704 -12.50 15.04 -25.90
C SER A 704 -12.26 13.71 -26.63
N THR A 705 -11.11 13.59 -27.31
CA THR A 705 -10.76 12.41 -28.12
C THR A 705 -9.53 11.73 -27.54
N ALA A 706 -9.53 10.40 -27.47
CA ALA A 706 -8.35 9.59 -27.13
C ALA A 706 -7.85 8.84 -28.37
N TYR A 707 -6.54 8.81 -28.56
CA TYR A 707 -5.87 8.13 -29.66
C TYR A 707 -4.89 7.08 -29.12
N PHE A 708 -4.79 5.97 -29.84
CA PHE A 708 -3.88 4.87 -29.53
C PHE A 708 -3.10 4.53 -30.79
N TYR A 709 -1.79 4.75 -30.74
CA TYR A 709 -0.85 4.49 -31.83
C TYR A 709 0.05 3.32 -31.46
N LEU A 710 0.01 2.25 -32.24
CA LEU A 710 0.96 1.15 -32.15
C LEU A 710 2.13 1.45 -33.07
N LEU A 711 3.32 1.65 -32.50
CA LEU A 711 4.53 2.01 -33.23
C LEU A 711 5.57 0.87 -33.18
N ASP A 712 6.35 0.73 -34.23
CA ASP A 712 7.63 0.02 -34.15
C ASP A 712 8.70 0.93 -33.51
N SER A 713 9.35 0.45 -32.47
CA SER A 713 10.35 1.19 -31.69
C SER A 713 11.72 1.30 -32.36
N ILE A 714 11.99 0.51 -33.40
CA ILE A 714 13.21 0.57 -34.21
C ILE A 714 13.01 1.54 -35.37
N SER A 715 11.98 1.36 -36.20
CA SER A 715 11.77 2.18 -37.41
C SER A 715 11.00 3.49 -37.13
N GLY A 716 10.11 3.49 -36.13
CA GLY A 716 9.20 4.59 -35.85
C GLY A 716 7.89 4.53 -36.65
N ASP A 717 7.67 3.47 -37.43
CA ASP A 717 6.47 3.32 -38.26
C ASP A 717 5.21 3.11 -37.42
N ILE A 718 4.11 3.72 -37.87
CA ILE A 718 2.78 3.50 -37.29
C ILE A 718 2.22 2.20 -37.87
N LEU A 719 2.22 1.14 -37.05
CA LEU A 719 1.69 -0.17 -37.42
C LEU A 719 0.16 -0.21 -37.38
N HIS A 720 -0.43 0.52 -36.44
CA HIS A 720 -1.89 0.63 -36.29
C HIS A 720 -2.26 1.90 -35.52
N SER A 721 -3.42 2.48 -35.82
CA SER A 721 -3.99 3.61 -35.06
C SER A 721 -5.48 3.40 -34.82
N SER A 722 -5.94 3.85 -33.65
CA SER A 722 -7.36 3.87 -33.30
C SER A 722 -7.71 5.14 -32.50
N SER A 723 -8.92 5.65 -32.67
CA SER A 723 -9.39 6.88 -32.03
C SER A 723 -10.80 6.70 -31.46
N HIS A 724 -11.06 7.33 -30.31
CA HIS A 724 -12.35 7.34 -29.63
C HIS A 724 -12.75 8.76 -29.29
N GLU A 725 -13.93 9.18 -29.74
CA GLU A 725 -14.48 10.50 -29.44
C GLU A 725 -15.32 10.48 -28.17
N ARG A 726 -15.57 11.68 -27.59
CA ARG A 726 -16.41 11.89 -26.40
C ARG A 726 -15.92 11.08 -25.19
N VAL A 727 -14.60 11.05 -25.01
CA VAL A 727 -13.91 10.40 -23.89
C VAL A 727 -13.81 11.36 -22.72
N ASP A 728 -14.16 10.90 -21.51
CA ASP A 728 -13.88 11.66 -20.28
C ASP A 728 -12.42 11.47 -19.89
N ILE A 729 -11.60 12.48 -20.20
CA ILE A 729 -10.15 12.49 -19.96
C ILE A 729 -9.83 12.65 -18.45
N GLY A 730 -10.80 13.06 -17.64
CA GLY A 730 -10.66 13.09 -16.18
C GLY A 730 -10.64 11.68 -15.54
N GLN A 731 -11.10 10.66 -16.27
CA GLN A 731 -11.09 9.27 -15.83
C GLN A 731 -9.77 8.57 -16.18
N PRO A 732 -9.40 7.50 -15.45
CA PRO A 732 -8.22 6.71 -15.80
C PRO A 732 -8.31 6.08 -17.20
N ILE A 733 -7.24 6.20 -17.99
CA ILE A 733 -7.08 5.57 -19.30
C ILE A 733 -5.88 4.61 -19.26
N PRO A 734 -5.97 3.46 -18.55
CA PRO A 734 -4.89 2.50 -18.52
C PRO A 734 -4.77 1.79 -19.86
N SER A 735 -3.54 1.44 -20.24
CA SER A 735 -3.24 0.68 -21.45
C SER A 735 -2.16 -0.37 -21.17
N LEU A 736 -2.21 -1.49 -21.88
CA LEU A 736 -1.31 -2.61 -21.71
C LEU A 736 -1.03 -3.27 -23.08
N LEU A 737 0.21 -3.70 -23.28
CA LEU A 737 0.66 -4.39 -24.48
C LEU A 737 1.40 -5.67 -24.08
N THR A 738 1.03 -6.81 -24.66
CA THR A 738 1.66 -8.08 -24.31
C THR A 738 1.52 -9.10 -25.43
N GLU A 739 2.52 -9.96 -25.63
CA GLU A 739 2.51 -10.97 -26.71
C GLU A 739 2.16 -10.35 -28.08
N ASN A 740 0.96 -10.61 -28.59
CA ASN A 740 0.42 -10.14 -29.86
C ASN A 740 -0.87 -9.32 -29.70
N TRP A 741 -1.18 -8.83 -28.50
CA TRP A 741 -2.42 -8.08 -28.26
C TRP A 741 -2.20 -6.91 -27.33
N PHE A 742 -3.06 -5.92 -27.47
CA PHE A 742 -3.10 -4.78 -26.56
C PHE A 742 -4.51 -4.50 -26.12
N VAL A 743 -4.61 -3.89 -24.95
CA VAL A 743 -5.88 -3.56 -24.30
C VAL A 743 -5.79 -2.19 -23.67
N TYR A 744 -6.88 -1.46 -23.71
CA TYR A 744 -7.03 -0.21 -22.99
C TYR A 744 -8.44 -0.07 -22.44
N SER A 745 -8.57 0.70 -21.37
CA SER A 745 -9.85 1.06 -20.76
C SER A 745 -10.05 2.56 -20.84
N LEU A 746 -11.28 3.01 -21.06
CA LEU A 746 -11.65 4.43 -21.08
C LEU A 746 -13.12 4.60 -20.71
N TRP A 747 -13.54 5.81 -20.38
CA TRP A 747 -14.95 6.17 -20.28
C TRP A 747 -15.35 6.96 -21.53
N SER A 748 -16.47 6.60 -22.17
CA SER A 748 -16.97 7.35 -23.33
C SER A 748 -18.49 7.47 -23.35
N ASP A 749 -18.97 8.54 -23.99
CA ASP A 749 -20.37 8.82 -24.26
C ASP A 749 -20.66 8.60 -25.75
N ILE A 750 -20.90 7.35 -26.14
CA ILE A 750 -21.19 6.96 -27.53
C ILE A 750 -22.64 7.29 -27.86
N VAL A 751 -22.83 8.19 -28.83
CA VAL A 751 -24.14 8.54 -29.38
C VAL A 751 -24.47 7.56 -30.52
N SER A 752 -25.76 7.27 -30.71
CA SER A 752 -26.22 6.46 -31.84
C SER A 752 -25.87 7.14 -33.17
N ASP A 753 -25.16 6.42 -34.02
CA ASP A 753 -24.77 6.89 -35.35
C ASP A 753 -25.81 6.47 -36.42
N GLU A 754 -25.74 7.03 -37.63
CA GLU A 754 -26.66 6.72 -38.75
C GLU A 754 -26.67 5.22 -39.13
N ASN A 755 -25.64 4.49 -38.71
CA ASN A 755 -25.47 3.04 -38.87
C ASN A 755 -26.28 2.18 -37.86
N GLY A 756 -27.07 2.80 -36.97
CA GLY A 756 -28.02 2.10 -36.10
C GLY A 756 -27.41 1.42 -34.86
N LEU A 757 -26.20 1.83 -34.44
CA LEU A 757 -25.62 1.38 -33.16
C LEU A 757 -26.37 2.05 -31.99
N PRO A 758 -26.77 1.31 -30.94
CA PRO A 758 -27.40 1.91 -29.78
C PRO A 758 -26.42 2.85 -29.06
N SER A 759 -26.92 3.99 -28.58
CA SER A 759 -26.13 4.86 -27.72
C SER A 759 -25.74 4.12 -26.45
N SER A 760 -24.50 4.31 -26.00
CA SER A 760 -23.99 3.71 -24.77
C SER A 760 -23.10 4.69 -24.04
N LYS A 761 -23.32 4.82 -22.73
CA LYS A 761 -22.50 5.63 -21.84
C LYS A 761 -21.91 4.72 -20.79
N GLY A 762 -20.61 4.82 -20.56
CA GLY A 762 -19.97 4.06 -19.50
C GLY A 762 -18.51 3.77 -19.77
N TYR A 763 -17.95 2.97 -18.86
CA TYR A 763 -16.60 2.46 -18.99
C TYR A 763 -16.55 1.35 -20.03
N GLN A 764 -15.50 1.36 -20.83
CA GLN A 764 -15.28 0.42 -21.92
C GLN A 764 -13.88 -0.13 -21.82
N ILE A 765 -13.74 -1.42 -22.09
CA ILE A 765 -12.46 -2.08 -22.32
C ILE A 765 -12.39 -2.50 -23.79
N VAL A 766 -11.34 -2.07 -24.49
CA VAL A 766 -11.13 -2.37 -25.91
C VAL A 766 -9.91 -3.25 -26.04
N VAL A 767 -10.09 -4.38 -26.71
CA VAL A 767 -9.06 -5.41 -26.91
C VAL A 767 -8.81 -5.57 -28.39
N SER A 768 -7.53 -5.48 -28.76
CA SER A 768 -7.06 -5.61 -30.13
C SER A 768 -6.01 -6.71 -30.20
N GLU A 769 -6.20 -7.67 -31.09
CA GLU A 769 -5.25 -8.75 -31.35
C GLU A 769 -4.63 -8.63 -32.75
N LEU A 770 -3.34 -8.87 -32.82
CA LEU A 770 -2.50 -8.68 -34.00
C LEU A 770 -2.16 -10.04 -34.62
N PHE A 771 -2.44 -10.18 -35.92
CA PHE A 771 -2.11 -11.34 -36.74
C PHE A 771 -1.24 -10.93 -37.92
N GLU A 772 -0.40 -11.84 -38.42
CA GLU A 772 0.43 -11.56 -39.60
C GLU A 772 -0.46 -11.27 -40.82
N THR A 773 -1.52 -12.05 -41.01
CA THR A 773 -2.52 -11.82 -42.06
C THR A 773 -3.94 -12.18 -41.58
N ALA A 774 -4.95 -11.80 -42.36
CA ALA A 774 -6.32 -12.25 -42.16
C ALA A 774 -6.57 -13.71 -42.61
N ARG A 775 -5.65 -14.28 -43.39
CA ARG A 775 -5.82 -15.58 -44.05
C ARG A 775 -5.15 -16.69 -43.22
N PRO A 776 -5.83 -17.81 -42.97
CA PRO A 776 -5.20 -18.96 -42.32
C PRO A 776 -4.05 -19.53 -43.16
N ASN A 777 -3.01 -20.05 -42.50
CA ASN A 777 -1.78 -20.60 -43.06
C ASN A 777 -0.97 -19.63 -43.95
N ASP A 778 -1.20 -18.33 -43.82
CA ASP A 778 -0.54 -17.29 -44.61
C ASP A 778 0.24 -16.35 -43.69
N ARG A 779 1.56 -16.27 -43.90
CA ARG A 779 2.49 -15.41 -43.16
C ARG A 779 2.73 -14.06 -43.82
N GLY A 780 2.06 -13.79 -44.94
CA GLY A 780 2.15 -12.52 -45.65
C GLY A 780 3.60 -12.22 -46.06
N PRO A 781 4.06 -10.97 -45.92
CA PRO A 781 5.43 -10.56 -46.29
C PRO A 781 6.55 -11.27 -45.51
N LEU A 782 6.24 -11.87 -44.36
CA LEU A 782 7.22 -12.60 -43.56
C LEU A 782 7.52 -14.00 -44.11
N ASP A 783 6.65 -14.56 -44.96
CA ASP A 783 6.79 -15.86 -45.62
C ASP A 783 7.51 -16.93 -44.75
N SER A 784 8.64 -17.47 -45.22
CA SER A 784 9.40 -18.55 -44.60
C SER A 784 10.53 -18.07 -43.67
N THR A 785 10.56 -16.77 -43.35
CA THR A 785 11.60 -16.18 -42.49
C THR A 785 11.56 -16.80 -41.08
N LYS A 786 12.75 -17.15 -40.58
CA LYS A 786 12.95 -17.72 -39.23
C LYS A 786 13.23 -16.67 -38.17
N GLN A 787 13.68 -15.49 -38.57
CA GLN A 787 14.03 -14.38 -37.70
C GLN A 787 13.15 -13.19 -38.07
N PHE A 788 12.67 -12.49 -37.05
CA PHE A 788 11.92 -11.25 -37.22
C PHE A 788 12.91 -10.08 -37.29
N SER A 789 12.74 -9.22 -38.29
CA SER A 789 13.42 -7.93 -38.39
C SER A 789 12.35 -6.83 -38.46
N SER A 790 12.56 -5.73 -37.75
CA SER A 790 11.70 -4.54 -37.88
C SER A 790 11.94 -3.78 -39.18
N LEU A 791 13.04 -4.06 -39.90
CA LEU A 791 13.48 -3.32 -41.08
C LEU A 791 13.37 -4.14 -42.38
N GLU A 792 13.34 -5.46 -42.30
CA GLU A 792 13.14 -6.35 -43.44
C GLU A 792 11.70 -6.91 -43.37
N PRO A 793 10.94 -6.96 -44.48
CA PRO A 793 11.36 -6.77 -45.88
C PRO A 793 11.41 -5.30 -46.39
N SER A 794 11.04 -4.30 -45.57
CA SER A 794 10.90 -2.90 -46.02
C SER A 794 12.16 -2.25 -46.61
N ASP A 795 13.35 -2.77 -46.31
CA ASP A 795 14.63 -2.30 -46.88
C ASP A 795 14.85 -2.72 -48.35
N GLN A 796 14.07 -3.66 -48.90
CA GLN A 796 14.15 -4.06 -50.30
C GLN A 796 13.20 -3.24 -51.19
N ALA A 797 13.72 -2.75 -52.32
CA ALA A 797 12.91 -1.99 -53.28
C ALA A 797 11.74 -2.84 -53.82
N ASN A 798 10.52 -2.38 -53.59
CA ASN A 798 9.23 -2.99 -53.98
C ASN A 798 8.64 -4.06 -53.04
N GLU A 799 9.15 -4.24 -51.82
CA GLU A 799 8.49 -5.09 -50.81
C GLU A 799 7.61 -4.27 -49.85
N GLU A 800 6.41 -4.77 -49.53
CA GLU A 800 5.46 -4.09 -48.64
C GLU A 800 5.86 -4.26 -47.17
N LEU A 801 5.68 -3.20 -46.36
CA LEU A 801 5.85 -3.27 -44.91
C LEU A 801 4.91 -4.35 -44.34
N ALA A 802 5.44 -5.23 -43.49
CA ALA A 802 4.67 -6.26 -42.80
C ALA A 802 3.76 -5.64 -41.73
N LEU A 803 2.62 -5.08 -42.16
CA LEU A 803 1.60 -4.50 -41.29
C LEU A 803 0.73 -5.60 -40.67
N PRO A 804 0.39 -5.50 -39.37
CA PRO A 804 -0.46 -6.48 -38.72
C PRO A 804 -1.91 -6.36 -39.19
N HIS A 805 -2.56 -7.50 -39.38
CA HIS A 805 -4.02 -7.57 -39.43
C HIS A 805 -4.57 -7.51 -38.00
N VAL A 806 -5.27 -6.41 -37.68
CA VAL A 806 -5.77 -6.13 -36.33
C VAL A 806 -7.25 -6.49 -36.21
N VAL A 807 -7.58 -7.33 -35.23
CA VAL A 807 -8.96 -7.67 -34.89
C VAL A 807 -9.31 -7.02 -33.55
N THR A 808 -10.30 -6.13 -33.56
CA THR A 808 -10.66 -5.32 -32.39
C THR A 808 -12.11 -5.56 -31.94
N LYS A 809 -12.32 -5.60 -30.63
CA LYS A 809 -13.64 -5.55 -29.98
C LYS A 809 -13.61 -4.67 -28.74
N ALA A 810 -14.73 -4.02 -28.47
CA ALA A 810 -14.97 -3.24 -27.26
C ALA A 810 -15.98 -3.97 -26.37
N PHE A 811 -15.91 -3.78 -25.06
CA PHE A 811 -16.86 -4.32 -24.10
C PHE A 811 -17.17 -3.26 -23.05
N LEU A 812 -18.42 -3.14 -22.64
CA LEU A 812 -18.84 -2.30 -21.52
C LEU A 812 -18.51 -2.99 -20.20
N ILE A 813 -17.99 -2.22 -19.24
CA ILE A 813 -17.65 -2.68 -17.88
C ILE A 813 -18.35 -1.79 -16.84
N PRO A 814 -18.66 -2.31 -15.64
CA PRO A 814 -19.50 -1.60 -14.67
C PRO A 814 -18.80 -0.46 -13.91
N GLU A 815 -17.47 -0.47 -13.81
CA GLU A 815 -16.70 0.51 -13.02
C GLU A 815 -15.32 0.78 -13.66
N PRO A 816 -14.62 1.86 -13.28
CA PRO A 816 -13.33 2.20 -13.90
C PRO A 816 -12.26 1.18 -13.56
N ILE A 817 -11.28 1.05 -14.45
CA ILE A 817 -10.03 0.33 -14.18
C ILE A 817 -8.93 1.38 -14.02
N SER A 818 -8.25 1.40 -12.87
CA SER A 818 -7.15 2.35 -12.63
C SER A 818 -5.79 1.83 -13.11
N HIS A 819 -5.60 0.50 -13.07
CA HIS A 819 -4.35 -0.15 -13.44
C HIS A 819 -4.61 -1.51 -14.09
N MET A 820 -3.76 -1.89 -15.06
CA MET A 820 -3.84 -3.17 -15.77
C MET A 820 -2.46 -3.83 -15.90
N ILE A 821 -2.39 -5.12 -15.59
CA ILE A 821 -1.21 -5.96 -15.84
C ILE A 821 -1.64 -7.37 -16.23
N VAL A 822 -0.76 -8.17 -16.82
CA VAL A 822 -1.03 -9.59 -17.13
C VAL A 822 -0.28 -10.53 -16.20
N SER A 823 -0.88 -11.68 -15.89
CA SER A 823 -0.19 -12.78 -15.23
C SER A 823 1.05 -13.23 -16.02
N GLN A 824 2.16 -13.49 -15.32
CA GLN A 824 3.42 -13.91 -15.93
C GLN A 824 3.84 -15.30 -15.43
N THR A 825 4.21 -16.17 -16.37
CA THR A 825 4.73 -17.51 -16.08
C THR A 825 6.04 -17.74 -16.83
N ARG A 826 6.75 -18.82 -16.49
CA ARG A 826 8.13 -19.02 -16.92
C ARG A 826 8.23 -19.20 -18.44
N GLN A 827 7.28 -19.88 -19.06
CA GLN A 827 7.29 -20.25 -20.47
C GLN A 827 6.12 -19.64 -21.27
N GLY A 828 5.13 -19.05 -20.61
CA GLY A 828 3.97 -18.44 -21.26
C GLY A 828 3.02 -19.47 -21.88
N ILE A 829 2.96 -20.68 -21.31
CA ILE A 829 2.10 -21.78 -21.76
C ILE A 829 0.69 -21.64 -21.17
N THR A 830 0.59 -21.32 -19.87
CA THR A 830 -0.72 -21.08 -19.26
C THR A 830 -1.42 -19.90 -19.94
N SER A 831 -2.76 -19.92 -19.98
CA SER A 831 -3.52 -18.77 -20.49
C SER A 831 -3.19 -17.51 -19.69
N ARG A 832 -3.00 -16.38 -20.36
CA ARG A 832 -2.82 -15.10 -19.67
C ARG A 832 -4.13 -14.65 -19.02
N GLN A 833 -4.04 -14.03 -17.86
CA GLN A 833 -5.17 -13.40 -17.17
C GLN A 833 -4.87 -11.89 -17.06
N LEU A 834 -5.84 -11.05 -17.43
CA LEU A 834 -5.73 -9.61 -17.29
C LEU A 834 -6.13 -9.24 -15.86
N ILE A 835 -5.17 -8.74 -15.09
CA ILE A 835 -5.35 -8.31 -13.71
C ILE A 835 -5.67 -6.82 -13.72
N CYS A 836 -6.82 -6.45 -13.18
CA CYS A 836 -7.33 -5.08 -13.16
C CYS A 836 -7.58 -4.62 -11.73
N THR A 837 -7.16 -3.39 -11.43
CA THR A 837 -7.48 -2.72 -10.16
C THR A 837 -8.73 -1.87 -10.32
N LEU A 838 -9.69 -2.07 -9.43
CA LEU A 838 -10.99 -1.41 -9.43
C LEU A 838 -11.08 -0.44 -8.25
N PRO A 839 -11.03 0.89 -8.48
CA PRO A 839 -10.94 1.88 -7.41
C PRO A 839 -12.28 2.18 -6.74
N HIS A 840 -13.44 1.94 -7.38
CA HIS A 840 -14.75 2.17 -6.73
C HIS A 840 -15.10 1.03 -5.77
N SER A 841 -14.89 -0.23 -6.19
CA SER A 841 -15.11 -1.41 -5.34
C SER A 841 -13.94 -1.75 -4.41
N ASN A 842 -12.81 -1.04 -4.50
CA ASN A 842 -11.58 -1.34 -3.75
C ASN A 842 -11.14 -2.81 -3.89
N SER A 843 -11.18 -3.33 -5.12
CA SER A 843 -10.92 -4.74 -5.38
C SER A 843 -9.94 -4.94 -6.54
N ILE A 844 -9.37 -6.15 -6.62
CA ILE A 844 -8.55 -6.56 -7.77
C ILE A 844 -9.25 -7.75 -8.41
N ILE A 845 -9.50 -7.65 -9.71
CA ILE A 845 -10.11 -8.72 -10.50
C ILE A 845 -9.12 -9.29 -11.49
N GLY A 846 -9.34 -10.54 -11.89
CA GLY A 846 -8.61 -11.19 -12.96
C GLY A 846 -9.55 -11.62 -14.08
N ILE A 847 -9.60 -10.85 -15.16
CA ILE A 847 -10.42 -11.17 -16.35
C ILE A 847 -9.70 -12.24 -17.19
N PRO A 848 -10.30 -13.42 -17.38
CA PRO A 848 -9.73 -14.46 -18.23
C PRO A 848 -9.62 -14.01 -19.70
N ARG A 849 -8.53 -14.38 -20.37
CA ARG A 849 -8.30 -14.03 -21.78
C ARG A 849 -9.36 -14.56 -22.75
N THR A 850 -10.06 -15.63 -22.39
CA THR A 850 -11.16 -16.22 -23.19
C THR A 850 -12.38 -15.30 -23.28
N ILE A 851 -12.64 -14.48 -22.25
CA ILE A 851 -13.73 -13.49 -22.26
C ILE A 851 -13.37 -12.34 -23.20
N LEU A 852 -12.10 -11.93 -23.18
CA LEU A 852 -11.51 -10.83 -23.95
C LEU A 852 -11.11 -11.22 -25.38
N GLU A 853 -11.68 -12.29 -25.95
CA GLU A 853 -11.34 -12.73 -27.31
C GLU A 853 -12.07 -11.86 -28.37
N PRO A 854 -11.34 -11.12 -29.23
CA PRO A 854 -11.97 -10.21 -30.18
C PRO A 854 -12.58 -10.93 -31.41
N ARG A 855 -12.26 -12.22 -31.61
CA ARG A 855 -12.82 -13.04 -32.69
C ARG A 855 -14.21 -13.61 -32.39
N ARG A 856 -14.80 -13.30 -31.24
CA ARG A 856 -16.15 -13.76 -30.84
C ARG A 856 -17.21 -13.31 -31.86
N PRO A 857 -18.06 -14.22 -32.40
CA PRO A 857 -19.07 -13.88 -33.38
C PRO A 857 -20.12 -12.88 -32.87
N VAL A 858 -20.39 -11.83 -33.65
CA VAL A 858 -21.37 -10.79 -33.33
C VAL A 858 -22.75 -11.15 -33.90
N GLY A 859 -23.80 -11.05 -33.08
CA GLY A 859 -25.20 -11.21 -33.54
C GLY A 859 -25.60 -12.64 -33.92
N ARG A 860 -24.72 -13.64 -33.77
CA ARG A 860 -25.00 -15.05 -34.07
C ARG A 860 -24.29 -15.99 -33.10
N THR A 861 -24.79 -17.22 -33.01
CA THR A 861 -24.09 -18.29 -32.29
C THR A 861 -22.81 -18.71 -33.05
N PRO A 862 -21.80 -19.25 -32.34
CA PRO A 862 -20.62 -19.80 -32.98
C PRO A 862 -20.97 -20.99 -33.87
N THR A 863 -20.27 -21.11 -35.00
CA THR A 863 -20.30 -22.30 -35.86
C THR A 863 -19.59 -23.48 -35.17
N PRO A 864 -19.76 -24.74 -35.62
CA PRO A 864 -19.07 -25.88 -35.03
C PRO A 864 -17.54 -25.73 -34.98
N LEU A 865 -16.93 -25.17 -36.03
CA LEU A 865 -15.47 -24.93 -36.10
C LEU A 865 -15.04 -23.83 -35.10
N GLU A 866 -15.80 -22.74 -34.99
CA GLU A 866 -15.52 -21.68 -34.00
C GLU A 866 -15.72 -22.18 -32.56
N ALA A 867 -16.70 -23.06 -32.33
CA ALA A 867 -16.93 -23.68 -31.04
C ALA A 867 -15.81 -24.66 -30.66
N GLU A 868 -15.21 -25.37 -31.62
CA GLU A 868 -14.02 -26.21 -31.43
C GLU A 868 -12.79 -25.38 -31.01
N GLU A 869 -12.68 -24.13 -31.48
CA GLU A 869 -11.69 -23.16 -30.99
C GLU A 869 -11.99 -22.61 -29.59
N GLY A 870 -13.16 -22.90 -29.02
CA GLY A 870 -13.63 -22.34 -27.75
C GLY A 870 -14.21 -20.93 -27.85
N LEU A 871 -14.58 -20.46 -29.05
CA LEU A 871 -15.24 -19.16 -29.22
C LEU A 871 -16.69 -19.22 -28.77
N SER A 872 -17.11 -18.20 -28.02
CA SER A 872 -18.49 -17.97 -27.63
C SER A 872 -19.07 -16.78 -28.37
N GLN A 873 -20.41 -16.71 -28.44
CA GLN A 873 -21.10 -15.53 -28.99
C GLN A 873 -20.64 -14.26 -28.25
N TYR A 874 -20.39 -13.19 -29.00
CA TYR A 874 -20.00 -11.90 -28.45
C TYR A 874 -21.13 -11.34 -27.58
N GLN A 875 -20.76 -10.97 -26.35
CA GLN A 875 -21.61 -10.25 -25.42
C GLN A 875 -20.94 -8.89 -25.20
N PRO A 876 -21.64 -7.77 -25.46
CA PRO A 876 -21.05 -6.44 -25.40
C PRO A 876 -20.80 -5.95 -23.97
N THR A 877 -21.31 -6.64 -22.95
CA THR A 877 -21.14 -6.30 -21.54
C THR A 877 -20.31 -7.39 -20.86
N ILE A 878 -19.35 -6.99 -20.04
CA ILE A 878 -18.62 -7.88 -19.13
C ILE A 878 -19.03 -7.51 -17.71
N ASP A 879 -19.85 -8.36 -17.10
CA ASP A 879 -20.18 -8.23 -15.69
C ASP A 879 -19.03 -8.80 -14.85
N PHE A 880 -18.62 -8.06 -13.82
CA PHE A 880 -17.59 -8.52 -12.88
C PHE A 880 -18.18 -9.54 -11.92
N HIS A 881 -18.11 -10.80 -12.32
CA HIS A 881 -18.58 -11.91 -11.50
C HIS A 881 -17.71 -12.07 -10.24
N PRO A 882 -18.27 -12.40 -9.06
CA PRO A 882 -17.51 -12.55 -7.83
C PRO A 882 -16.32 -13.53 -7.92
N GLN A 883 -16.40 -14.54 -8.80
CA GLN A 883 -15.30 -15.49 -9.06
C GLN A 883 -14.08 -14.85 -9.74
N MET A 884 -14.24 -13.69 -10.39
CA MET A 884 -13.13 -12.94 -10.95
C MET A 884 -12.39 -12.11 -9.89
N VAL A 885 -13.01 -11.87 -8.73
CA VAL A 885 -12.46 -11.04 -7.65
C VAL A 885 -11.37 -11.83 -6.92
N ILE A 886 -10.12 -11.47 -7.20
CA ILE A 886 -8.92 -12.10 -6.62
C ILE A 886 -8.82 -11.77 -5.14
N THR A 887 -9.28 -10.58 -4.74
CA THR A 887 -9.24 -10.10 -3.36
C THR A 887 -10.39 -10.62 -2.50
N HIS A 888 -11.34 -11.40 -3.04
CA HIS A 888 -12.53 -11.90 -2.35
C HIS A 888 -13.18 -10.83 -1.45
N GLU A 889 -13.33 -11.08 -0.13
CA GLU A 889 -13.88 -10.11 0.84
C GLU A 889 -12.89 -9.02 1.30
N ARG A 890 -11.64 -9.01 0.83
CA ARG A 890 -10.67 -7.98 1.24
C ARG A 890 -10.83 -6.73 0.41
N GLU A 891 -11.09 -5.62 1.10
CA GLU A 891 -11.09 -4.28 0.52
C GLU A 891 -9.66 -3.74 0.47
N VAL A 892 -9.09 -3.69 -0.72
CA VAL A 892 -7.72 -3.23 -0.97
C VAL A 892 -7.78 -1.80 -1.49
N MET A 893 -7.61 -0.83 -0.58
CA MET A 893 -7.78 0.58 -0.90
C MET A 893 -6.52 1.24 -1.43
N GLY A 894 -6.70 2.21 -2.34
CA GLY A 894 -5.65 3.12 -2.78
C GLY A 894 -4.47 2.43 -3.48
N ILE A 895 -4.70 1.33 -4.18
CA ILE A 895 -3.67 0.65 -4.97
C ILE A 895 -3.21 1.56 -6.12
N GLN A 896 -1.90 1.78 -6.19
CA GLN A 896 -1.27 2.58 -7.23
C GLN A 896 -0.79 1.73 -8.40
N ASN A 897 -0.25 0.54 -8.12
CA ASN A 897 0.32 -0.34 -9.13
C ASN A 897 0.29 -1.81 -8.66
N VAL A 898 0.35 -2.74 -9.62
CA VAL A 898 0.37 -4.18 -9.40
C VAL A 898 1.51 -4.78 -10.21
N ILE A 899 2.37 -5.55 -9.54
CA ILE A 899 3.48 -6.26 -10.18
C ILE A 899 3.25 -7.77 -10.12
N THR A 900 3.67 -8.46 -11.19
CA THR A 900 3.57 -9.91 -11.31
C THR A 900 4.95 -10.54 -11.42
N SER A 901 5.12 -11.75 -10.90
CA SER A 901 6.36 -12.52 -11.07
C SER A 901 6.06 -13.99 -11.37
N PRO A 902 6.81 -14.62 -12.29
CA PRO A 902 6.67 -16.04 -12.53
C PRO A 902 7.15 -16.85 -11.31
N SER A 903 6.44 -17.94 -11.01
CA SER A 903 6.93 -18.97 -10.10
C SER A 903 7.76 -20.02 -10.85
N VAL A 904 8.28 -21.04 -10.15
CA VAL A 904 8.91 -22.19 -10.83
C VAL A 904 7.86 -23.04 -11.56
N LEU A 905 6.63 -23.04 -11.06
CA LEU A 905 5.48 -23.69 -11.67
C LEU A 905 4.94 -22.83 -12.82
N GLU A 906 4.65 -23.49 -13.94
CA GLU A 906 4.12 -22.86 -15.15
C GLU A 906 2.64 -22.52 -15.00
N SER A 907 1.92 -23.19 -14.09
CA SER A 907 0.51 -22.90 -13.83
C SER A 907 0.29 -21.65 -12.98
N THR A 908 1.31 -21.15 -12.28
CA THR A 908 1.16 -20.20 -11.17
C THR A 908 1.95 -18.90 -11.39
N SER A 909 1.25 -17.77 -11.28
CA SER A 909 1.83 -16.41 -11.27
C SER A 909 1.66 -15.79 -9.88
N LEU A 910 2.69 -15.12 -9.38
CA LEU A 910 2.62 -14.33 -8.14
C LEU A 910 2.12 -12.92 -8.47
N ILE A 911 1.26 -12.37 -7.61
CA ILE A 911 0.72 -11.01 -7.72
C ILE A 911 1.06 -10.25 -6.45
N PHE A 912 1.54 -9.02 -6.60
CA PHE A 912 1.74 -8.09 -5.51
C PHE A 912 1.22 -6.70 -5.90
N ALA A 913 0.22 -6.23 -5.17
CA ALA A 913 -0.39 -4.92 -5.33
C ALA A 913 0.07 -4.01 -4.19
N TYR A 914 0.37 -2.76 -4.52
CA TYR A 914 0.86 -1.80 -3.55
C TYR A 914 0.31 -0.39 -3.81
N GLY A 915 0.23 0.39 -2.75
CA GLY A 915 -0.21 1.78 -2.76
C GLY A 915 -0.42 2.25 -1.32
N LEU A 916 -1.65 2.62 -0.98
CA LEU A 916 -2.06 2.75 0.42
C LEU A 916 -1.98 1.39 1.12
N ASP A 917 -2.69 0.40 0.61
CA ASP A 917 -2.62 -0.98 1.08
C ASP A 917 -1.56 -1.79 0.35
N ILE A 918 -1.21 -2.92 0.98
CA ILE A 918 -0.38 -3.95 0.35
C ILE A 918 -1.16 -5.25 0.33
N PHE A 919 -1.28 -5.86 -0.84
CA PHE A 919 -1.92 -7.15 -1.03
C PHE A 919 -1.02 -8.06 -1.87
N GLY A 920 -0.84 -9.29 -1.43
CA GLY A 920 -0.07 -10.30 -2.18
C GLY A 920 -0.84 -11.61 -2.26
N THR A 921 -0.79 -12.26 -3.42
CA THR A 921 -1.45 -13.55 -3.64
C THR A 921 -0.83 -14.29 -4.83
N ARG A 922 -1.42 -15.43 -5.20
CA ARG A 922 -1.05 -16.25 -6.35
C ARG A 922 -2.28 -16.49 -7.19
N VAL A 923 -2.11 -16.49 -8.50
CA VAL A 923 -3.19 -16.84 -9.45
C VAL A 923 -2.77 -18.00 -10.32
N THR A 924 -3.74 -18.84 -10.66
CA THR A 924 -3.58 -20.00 -11.55
C THR A 924 -4.56 -19.90 -12.71
N PRO A 925 -4.24 -19.14 -13.77
CA PRO A 925 -5.19 -18.82 -14.84
C PRO A 925 -5.80 -20.05 -15.53
N SER A 926 -5.02 -21.11 -15.72
CA SER A 926 -5.45 -22.38 -16.32
C SER A 926 -5.61 -23.50 -15.29
N GLN A 927 -5.87 -23.14 -14.02
CA GLN A 927 -5.82 -24.06 -12.87
C GLN A 927 -4.42 -24.67 -12.65
N ALA A 928 -4.21 -25.28 -11.49
CA ALA A 928 -2.90 -25.78 -11.09
C ALA A 928 -2.61 -27.17 -11.70
N PHE A 929 -2.19 -27.22 -12.97
CA PHE A 929 -1.99 -28.47 -13.73
C PHE A 929 -0.65 -29.18 -13.45
N ASP A 930 0.31 -28.50 -12.82
CA ASP A 930 1.67 -28.99 -12.53
C ASP A 930 1.91 -29.29 -11.04
N ILE A 931 0.86 -29.21 -10.22
CA ILE A 931 0.87 -29.60 -8.81
C ILE A 931 -0.34 -30.47 -8.49
N LEU A 932 -0.15 -31.42 -7.58
CA LEU A 932 -1.24 -32.25 -7.09
C LEU A 932 -2.13 -31.42 -6.16
N GLY A 933 -3.44 -31.37 -6.45
CA GLY A 933 -4.41 -30.63 -5.65
C GLY A 933 -4.44 -31.05 -4.18
N LYS A 934 -4.83 -30.13 -3.29
CA LYS A 934 -4.97 -30.40 -1.85
C LYS A 934 -5.99 -31.52 -1.58
N ASP A 935 -7.01 -31.64 -2.43
CA ASP A 935 -8.11 -32.61 -2.33
C ASP A 935 -7.73 -34.02 -2.80
N PHE A 936 -6.51 -34.22 -3.28
CA PHE A 936 -6.07 -35.54 -3.68
C PHE A 936 -6.04 -36.48 -2.47
N ASN A 937 -6.90 -37.51 -2.49
CA ASN A 937 -7.08 -38.44 -1.38
C ASN A 937 -5.91 -39.44 -1.27
N LYS A 938 -4.80 -38.98 -0.67
CA LYS A 938 -3.59 -39.79 -0.44
C LYS A 938 -3.86 -41.02 0.43
N ILE A 939 -4.80 -40.93 1.37
CA ILE A 939 -5.14 -42.02 2.30
C ILE A 939 -5.80 -43.18 1.53
N SER A 940 -6.75 -42.88 0.64
CA SER A 940 -7.39 -43.88 -0.21
C SER A 940 -6.39 -44.58 -1.14
N LEU A 941 -5.47 -43.80 -1.75
CA LEU A 941 -4.39 -44.36 -2.55
C LEU A 941 -3.53 -45.34 -1.74
N LEU A 942 -3.09 -44.92 -0.55
CA LEU A 942 -2.24 -45.74 0.33
C LEU A 942 -2.97 -47.00 0.81
N ALA A 943 -4.24 -46.87 1.21
CA ALA A 943 -5.07 -47.99 1.64
C ALA A 943 -5.23 -49.03 0.53
N THR A 944 -5.43 -48.57 -0.71
CA THR A 944 -5.53 -49.44 -1.89
C THR A 944 -4.21 -50.19 -2.15
N ILE A 945 -3.07 -49.50 -2.05
CA ILE A 945 -1.74 -50.12 -2.20
C ILE A 945 -1.53 -51.21 -1.14
N ILE A 946 -1.87 -50.92 0.13
CA ILE A 946 -1.74 -51.90 1.23
C ILE A 946 -2.67 -53.09 1.02
N ALA A 947 -3.92 -52.85 0.61
CA ALA A 947 -4.89 -53.92 0.36
C ALA A 947 -4.44 -54.84 -0.79
N LEU A 948 -3.94 -54.27 -1.89
CA LEU A 948 -3.37 -55.03 -3.01
C LEU A 948 -2.12 -55.82 -2.59
N ALA A 949 -1.22 -55.19 -1.82
CA ALA A 949 -0.01 -55.86 -1.34
C ALA A 949 -0.34 -57.04 -0.41
N ALA A 950 -1.29 -56.87 0.51
CA ALA A 950 -1.79 -57.94 1.37
C ALA A 950 -2.47 -59.05 0.55
N GLY A 951 -3.29 -58.68 -0.43
CA GLY A 951 -3.92 -59.61 -1.37
C GLY A 951 -2.88 -60.45 -2.12
N VAL A 952 -1.83 -59.83 -2.66
CA VAL A 952 -0.72 -60.51 -3.32
C VAL A 952 0.06 -61.41 -2.35
N ALA A 953 0.36 -60.93 -1.13
CA ALA A 953 1.09 -61.70 -0.13
C ALA A 953 0.34 -62.97 0.30
N VAL A 954 -1.01 -62.93 0.32
CA VAL A 954 -1.85 -64.10 0.61
C VAL A 954 -1.99 -65.01 -0.62
N LEU A 955 -2.25 -64.45 -1.79
CA LEU A 955 -2.52 -65.23 -3.01
C LEU A 955 -1.27 -65.88 -3.60
N ALA A 956 -0.11 -65.21 -3.56
CA ALA A 956 1.13 -65.71 -4.13
C ALA A 956 1.54 -67.10 -3.59
N PRO A 957 1.61 -67.35 -2.26
CA PRO A 957 1.92 -68.67 -1.75
C PRO A 957 0.80 -69.69 -2.03
N MET A 958 -0.47 -69.29 -2.06
CA MET A 958 -1.59 -70.18 -2.42
C MET A 958 -1.48 -70.68 -3.86
N VAL A 959 -1.19 -69.77 -4.80
CA VAL A 959 -0.99 -70.12 -6.21
C VAL A 959 0.27 -70.95 -6.39
N LYS A 960 1.37 -70.59 -5.74
CA LYS A 960 2.63 -71.37 -5.79
C LYS A 960 2.42 -72.79 -5.27
N ARG A 961 1.70 -72.97 -4.16
CA ARG A 961 1.34 -74.28 -3.63
C ARG A 961 0.45 -75.06 -4.60
N LYS A 962 -0.56 -74.41 -5.21
CA LYS A 962 -1.44 -75.04 -6.20
C LYS A 962 -0.67 -75.51 -7.44
N GLN A 963 0.26 -74.68 -7.94
CA GLN A 963 1.11 -75.03 -9.09
C GLN A 963 2.06 -76.18 -8.78
N ILE A 964 2.72 -76.15 -7.61
CA ILE A 964 3.59 -77.26 -7.16
C ILE A 964 2.76 -78.54 -7.03
N ASN A 965 1.61 -78.53 -6.36
CA ASN A 965 0.79 -79.73 -6.24
C ASN A 965 0.31 -80.27 -7.60
N GLY A 966 -0.03 -79.37 -8.54
CA GLY A 966 -0.41 -79.74 -9.90
C GLY A 966 0.74 -80.38 -10.69
N SER A 967 1.98 -79.91 -10.51
CA SER A 967 3.13 -80.53 -11.18
C SER A 967 3.48 -81.91 -10.58
N TRP A 968 3.26 -82.11 -9.27
CA TRP A 968 3.48 -83.40 -8.61
C TRP A 968 2.38 -84.44 -8.88
N MET A 969 1.20 -84.03 -9.36
CA MET A 969 0.13 -84.95 -9.80
C MET A 969 0.30 -85.44 -11.25
N ASN A 970 1.15 -84.80 -12.05
CA ASN A 970 1.45 -85.17 -13.44
C ASN A 970 2.74 -86.00 -13.60
N THR A 971 3.32 -86.43 -12.48
CA THR A 971 4.36 -87.47 -12.38
C THR A 971 3.79 -88.67 -11.67
#